data_AF-A0A6N9SPY9-F1
#
_entry.id   AF-A0A6N9SPY9-F1
#
_cell.length_a   1.000
_cell.length_b   1.000
_cell.length_c   1.000
_cell.angle_alpha   90.00
_cell.angle_beta   90.00
_cell.angle_gamma   90.00
#
_symmetry.space_group_name_H-M   'P 1'
#
loop_
_entity.id
_entity.type
_entity.pdbx_description
1 polymer ?
#
loop_
_entity_poly.entity_id
_entity_poly.type
_entity_poly.pdbx_seq_one_letter_code
_entity_poly.pdbx_strand_id
1 'polypeptide(L)'
;MVLATDLDGTLLAGPLPARRHLCELFRGNMPGSKLIFVTGRGLESVLPVLNDPTVPRPDYIIADVGATVVYGESLLPVMPLQQEIAAVWPGTHRVLEALVPFTYLEQQTVPQERRCSFFVQEGRIDDELRLVVNELGCELLFSAQRYLDVLPKGIGKGSTLRRLCEQLGFDFETILAAGDSLNDLSMFATGFHGVVVGNAEPALVEAVRQLEHIHLAVGDGCAGILEGLTHHQLLNGEKPAIADCLGESDLVMVYHRLPFDETLEGKRQRPKSPNGIIPTLLNFFSGGTTGSWVAWSQQPTREPEGFDARVTVDKKRYQNLYAARIPLTENDIDLFYKKFSKEAFWPIIFSFSDKAVFRHTHWEHYLEINEVFAKKTASEASKGGLVWVHDYNLWMVPAFLRMLRPDLKIAFFHHTAFPSSDVFNIIPWHREIIGSLLQCDYIGFHIPRYVENFVDAVRSYAPTEILDTTPCAPRFLTYGCALGVDSATSGIKVAGRNIRLGAHPVGIDCDQIDHILQKHSVRRKIKSIRAELAGRSAILSLERLDYVKGSLEKLLAFEALLDKHPELAAKVVLLNFVTPAAQGMEVYQSLRVEVDQLVGRINGRFSTLDWTPVRYFYRSLPYEEVVAYYAVADVAWITPLRDGLNLVAKEYVATQGSVGGNGALVLSEFAGAAVELHGALLTNPYDATSMVQTLHSALTLASDDRAYRMSRLVSIVRTNDVRAWGETFLKAVNAD
;
A
#
# COMPACT_ATOMS: atom_id res chain seq x y z
N MET A 1 3.97 -10.71 33.19
CA MET A 1 2.61 -11.05 32.73
C MET A 1 2.69 -11.76 31.40
N VAL A 2 1.98 -12.87 31.25
CA VAL A 2 1.83 -13.62 30.01
C VAL A 2 0.34 -13.78 29.72
N LEU A 3 -0.11 -13.43 28.52
CA LEU A 3 -1.44 -13.76 28.03
C LEU A 3 -1.33 -14.94 27.06
N ALA A 4 -1.96 -16.06 27.39
CA ALA A 4 -2.11 -17.21 26.51
C ALA A 4 -3.56 -17.31 26.08
N THR A 5 -3.85 -17.07 24.81
CA THR A 5 -5.24 -16.88 24.34
C THR A 5 -5.54 -17.71 23.11
N ASP A 6 -6.74 -18.28 23.05
CA ASP A 6 -7.30 -18.73 21.79
C ASP A 6 -7.58 -17.53 20.86
N LEU A 7 -7.72 -17.83 19.56
CA LEU A 7 -7.98 -16.85 18.52
C LEU A 7 -9.47 -16.71 18.23
N ASP A 8 -10.13 -17.82 17.91
CA ASP A 8 -11.52 -17.84 17.46
C ASP A 8 -12.44 -17.60 18.64
N GLY A 9 -13.45 -16.73 18.51
CA GLY A 9 -14.35 -16.40 19.63
C GLY A 9 -13.70 -15.73 20.85
N THR A 10 -12.37 -15.61 20.88
CA THR A 10 -11.59 -15.06 22.00
C THR A 10 -10.82 -13.81 21.55
N LEU A 11 -9.56 -13.90 21.10
CA LEU A 11 -8.77 -12.73 20.68
C LEU A 11 -9.31 -12.05 19.41
N LEU A 12 -9.93 -12.82 18.52
CA LEU A 12 -10.52 -12.33 17.28
C LEU A 12 -12.02 -11.97 17.43
N ALA A 13 -12.52 -11.90 18.66
CA ALA A 13 -13.89 -11.53 18.97
C ALA A 13 -13.96 -10.31 19.90
N GLY A 14 -15.19 -9.91 20.23
CA GLY A 14 -15.46 -8.79 21.11
C GLY A 14 -15.43 -7.43 20.42
N PRO A 15 -15.76 -6.37 21.16
CA PRO A 15 -15.90 -5.03 20.63
C PRO A 15 -14.54 -4.43 20.25
N LEU A 16 -14.50 -3.68 19.15
CA LEU A 16 -13.26 -3.08 18.61
C LEU A 16 -12.47 -2.20 19.61
N PRO A 17 -13.11 -1.39 20.48
CA PRO A 17 -12.38 -0.67 21.53
C PRO A 17 -11.56 -1.58 22.45
N ALA A 18 -12.08 -2.77 22.79
CA ALA A 18 -11.35 -3.73 23.60
C ALA A 18 -10.18 -4.37 22.83
N ARG A 19 -10.39 -4.72 21.55
CA ARG A 19 -9.33 -5.25 20.67
C ARG A 19 -8.19 -4.26 20.52
N ARG A 20 -8.52 -2.98 20.35
CA ARG A 20 -7.55 -1.88 20.29
C ARG A 20 -6.75 -1.76 21.59
N HIS A 21 -7.43 -1.72 22.73
CA HIS A 21 -6.76 -1.63 24.02
C HIS A 21 -5.78 -2.79 24.22
N LEU A 22 -6.21 -4.01 23.91
CA LEU A 22 -5.35 -5.19 23.99
C LEU A 22 -4.13 -5.07 23.04
N CYS A 23 -4.32 -4.57 21.82
CA CYS A 23 -3.21 -4.31 20.91
C CYS A 23 -2.21 -3.30 21.46
N GLU A 24 -2.69 -2.18 22.02
CA GLU A 24 -1.84 -1.13 22.60
C GLU A 24 -1.03 -1.66 23.79
N LEU A 25 -1.62 -2.52 24.63
CA LEU A 25 -0.93 -3.16 25.75
C LEU A 25 0.29 -3.97 25.30
N PHE A 26 0.14 -4.81 24.27
CA PHE A 26 1.20 -5.69 23.77
C PHE A 26 2.14 -5.05 22.73
N ARG A 27 1.85 -3.83 22.25
CA ARG A 27 2.72 -3.09 21.30
C ARG A 27 3.77 -2.19 21.93
N GLY A 28 3.86 -2.13 23.26
CA GLY A 28 4.91 -1.38 23.95
C GLY A 28 4.50 -0.72 25.26
N ASN A 29 3.20 -0.69 25.59
CA ASN A 29 2.74 -0.07 26.83
C ASN A 29 2.95 -0.95 28.08
N MET A 30 3.27 -2.23 27.91
CA MET A 30 3.65 -3.14 29.00
C MET A 30 4.99 -3.84 28.71
N PRO A 31 6.13 -3.21 29.05
CA PRO A 31 7.45 -3.81 28.87
C PRO A 31 7.57 -5.17 29.57
N GLY A 32 8.05 -6.18 28.86
CA GLY A 32 8.22 -7.54 29.39
C GLY A 32 6.95 -8.40 29.44
N SER A 33 5.80 -7.87 29.00
CA SER A 33 4.63 -8.71 28.75
C SER A 33 4.87 -9.68 27.59
N LYS A 34 4.25 -10.86 27.66
CA LYS A 34 4.34 -11.89 26.61
C LYS A 34 2.97 -12.29 26.12
N LEU A 35 2.84 -12.51 24.81
CA LEU A 35 1.62 -12.95 24.17
C LEU A 35 1.84 -14.32 23.50
N ILE A 36 0.99 -15.29 23.82
CA ILE A 36 1.01 -16.63 23.26
C ILE A 36 -0.33 -16.89 22.58
N PHE A 37 -0.31 -17.17 21.29
CA PHE A 37 -1.48 -17.68 20.58
C PHE A 37 -1.59 -19.17 20.83
N VAL A 38 -2.72 -19.65 21.35
CA VAL A 38 -2.97 -21.05 21.64
C VAL A 38 -4.21 -21.49 20.88
N THR A 39 -4.02 -22.01 19.67
CA THR A 39 -5.11 -22.17 18.70
C THR A 39 -5.25 -23.58 18.14
N GLY A 40 -6.49 -23.94 17.80
CA GLY A 40 -6.79 -25.14 17.02
C GLY A 40 -6.45 -24.99 15.53
N ARG A 41 -6.11 -23.79 15.05
CA ARG A 41 -5.69 -23.56 13.67
C ARG A 41 -4.32 -24.18 13.40
N GLY A 42 -4.12 -24.73 12.21
CA GLY A 42 -2.78 -25.06 11.72
C GLY A 42 -1.99 -23.78 11.41
N LEU A 43 -0.66 -23.86 11.41
CA LEU A 43 0.20 -22.68 11.28
C LEU A 43 -0.11 -21.83 10.03
N GLU A 44 -0.38 -22.47 8.88
CA GLU A 44 -0.76 -21.77 7.65
C GLU A 44 -2.05 -20.95 7.78
N SER A 45 -3.01 -21.42 8.59
CA SER A 45 -4.28 -20.72 8.88
C SER A 45 -4.12 -19.59 9.89
N VAL A 46 -2.99 -19.53 10.59
CA VAL A 46 -2.62 -18.44 11.51
C VAL A 46 -1.89 -17.31 10.77
N LEU A 47 -1.19 -17.59 9.66
CA LEU A 47 -0.43 -16.59 8.90
C LEU A 47 -1.25 -15.32 8.55
N PRO A 48 -2.49 -15.41 8.04
CA PRO A 48 -3.27 -14.21 7.72
C PRO A 48 -3.56 -13.35 8.97
N VAL A 49 -3.66 -13.96 10.15
CA VAL A 49 -3.93 -13.29 11.42
C VAL A 49 -2.68 -12.56 11.93
N LEU A 50 -1.50 -13.18 11.86
CA LEU A 50 -0.22 -12.55 12.26
C LEU A 50 0.11 -11.32 11.44
N ASN A 51 -0.39 -11.32 10.22
CA ASN A 51 -0.15 -10.26 9.30
C ASN A 51 -1.19 -9.13 9.40
N ASP A 52 -2.31 -9.34 10.09
CA ASP A 52 -3.30 -8.30 10.35
C ASP A 52 -2.70 -7.26 11.32
N PRO A 53 -2.46 -6.01 10.87
CA PRO A 53 -1.88 -4.97 11.69
C PRO A 53 -2.86 -4.42 12.74
N THR A 54 -4.05 -4.99 12.88
CA THR A 54 -5.01 -4.73 13.97
C THR A 54 -5.02 -5.81 15.04
N VAL A 55 -4.18 -6.84 14.90
CA VAL A 55 -3.96 -7.91 15.89
C VAL A 55 -2.57 -7.72 16.51
N PRO A 56 -2.38 -7.94 17.82
CA PRO A 56 -1.06 -7.85 18.43
C PRO A 56 -0.21 -9.04 17.98
N ARG A 57 1.08 -8.81 17.70
CA ARG A 57 1.99 -9.90 17.34
C ARG A 57 2.27 -10.77 18.57
N PRO A 58 2.14 -12.10 18.48
CA PRO A 58 2.51 -12.98 19.56
C PRO A 58 4.04 -13.14 19.64
N ASP A 59 4.54 -13.44 20.83
CA ASP A 59 5.91 -13.93 21.03
C ASP A 59 6.02 -15.41 20.65
N TYR A 60 4.96 -16.19 20.89
CA TYR A 60 4.91 -17.63 20.64
C TYR A 60 3.56 -18.05 20.07
N ILE A 61 3.56 -19.09 19.24
CA ILE A 61 2.34 -19.67 18.68
C ILE A 61 2.36 -21.16 18.97
N ILE A 62 1.30 -21.62 19.64
CA ILE A 62 0.92 -23.01 19.81
C ILE A 62 -0.23 -23.26 18.84
N ALA A 63 0.09 -23.88 17.70
CA ALA A 63 -0.83 -24.22 16.63
C ALA A 63 -1.12 -25.73 16.61
N ASP A 64 -2.02 -26.15 15.71
CA ASP A 64 -2.40 -27.55 15.52
C ASP A 64 -2.85 -28.21 16.84
N VAL A 65 -3.58 -27.45 17.68
CA VAL A 65 -4.11 -27.91 18.98
C VAL A 65 -2.99 -28.28 19.97
N GLY A 66 -1.78 -27.76 19.78
CA GLY A 66 -0.62 -28.09 20.63
C GLY A 66 0.50 -28.84 19.92
N ALA A 67 0.26 -29.37 18.73
CA ALA A 67 1.24 -30.21 18.03
C ALA A 67 2.38 -29.40 17.37
N THR A 68 2.19 -28.09 17.22
CA THR A 68 3.17 -27.17 16.62
C THR A 68 3.45 -26.00 17.57
N VAL A 69 4.72 -25.76 17.92
CA VAL A 69 5.17 -24.62 18.73
C VAL A 69 6.27 -23.86 18.01
N VAL A 70 6.00 -22.59 17.70
CA VAL A 70 6.93 -21.71 16.98
C VAL A 70 7.06 -20.34 17.66
N TYR A 71 8.17 -19.66 17.41
CA TYR A 71 8.32 -18.24 17.73
C TYR A 71 7.39 -17.42 16.83
N GLY A 72 6.68 -16.43 17.38
CA GLY A 72 5.69 -15.67 16.63
C GLY A 72 6.28 -14.79 15.53
N GLU A 73 7.49 -14.26 15.72
CA GLU A 73 8.15 -13.40 14.74
C GLU A 73 8.81 -14.20 13.60
N SER A 74 9.65 -15.18 13.96
CA SER A 74 10.45 -15.94 12.98
C SER A 74 9.75 -17.17 12.42
N LEU A 75 8.68 -17.63 13.07
CA LEU A 75 7.98 -18.89 12.81
C LEU A 75 8.90 -20.12 12.91
N LEU A 76 10.09 -19.97 13.50
CA LEU A 76 10.99 -21.08 13.73
C LEU A 76 10.47 -21.94 14.89
N PRO A 77 10.67 -23.27 14.84
CA PRO A 77 10.36 -24.17 15.94
C PRO A 77 10.99 -23.75 17.27
N VAL A 78 10.22 -23.82 18.36
CA VAL A 78 10.76 -23.67 19.72
C VAL A 78 11.34 -25.01 20.17
N MET A 79 12.66 -25.08 20.30
CA MET A 79 13.39 -26.28 20.70
C MET A 79 13.75 -26.25 22.20
N PRO A 80 13.88 -27.40 22.89
CA PRO A 80 13.64 -28.77 22.40
C PRO A 80 12.16 -29.19 22.35
N LEU A 81 11.22 -28.36 22.85
CA LEU A 81 9.80 -28.72 22.94
C LEU A 81 9.21 -29.27 21.64
N GLN A 82 9.43 -28.60 20.50
CA GLN A 82 8.92 -29.09 19.20
C GLN A 82 9.48 -30.46 18.82
N GLN A 83 10.76 -30.73 19.15
CA GLN A 83 11.39 -32.01 18.90
C GLN A 83 10.77 -33.12 19.76
N GLU A 84 10.50 -32.84 21.03
CA GLU A 84 9.85 -33.78 21.94
C GLU A 84 8.43 -34.13 21.49
N ILE A 85 7.68 -33.16 20.98
CA ILE A 85 6.35 -33.39 20.38
C ILE A 85 6.47 -34.24 19.11
N ALA A 86 7.44 -33.94 18.24
CA ALA A 86 7.66 -34.70 17.02
C ALA A 86 8.07 -36.16 17.29
N ALA A 87 8.81 -36.42 18.37
CA ALA A 87 9.28 -37.75 18.74
C ALA A 87 8.15 -38.73 19.12
N VAL A 88 7.00 -38.22 19.56
CA VAL A 88 5.85 -39.05 19.97
C VAL A 88 4.76 -39.14 18.89
N TRP A 89 4.94 -38.51 17.73
CA TRP A 89 3.99 -38.60 16.61
C TRP A 89 4.29 -39.83 15.73
N PRO A 90 3.35 -40.78 15.56
CA PRO A 90 3.57 -41.99 14.75
C PRO A 90 3.66 -41.74 13.24
N GLY A 91 3.36 -40.52 12.78
CA GLY A 91 3.36 -40.13 11.38
C GLY A 91 1.96 -40.13 10.75
N THR A 92 1.69 -39.11 9.94
CA THR A 92 0.37 -38.87 9.33
C THR A 92 -0.11 -40.04 8.49
N HIS A 93 0.77 -40.64 7.69
CA HIS A 93 0.39 -41.77 6.83
C HIS A 93 -0.12 -42.97 7.64
N ARG A 94 0.57 -43.30 8.75
CA ARG A 94 0.21 -44.44 9.60
C ARG A 94 -1.12 -44.23 10.31
N VAL A 95 -1.40 -43.00 10.73
CA VAL A 95 -2.69 -42.63 11.34
C VAL A 95 -3.81 -42.74 10.29
N LEU A 96 -3.63 -42.16 9.11
CA LEU A 96 -4.65 -42.21 8.06
C LEU A 96 -4.93 -43.64 7.60
N GLU A 97 -3.89 -44.46 7.42
CA GLU A 97 -4.02 -45.88 7.04
C GLU A 97 -4.81 -46.68 8.07
N ALA A 98 -4.50 -46.52 9.36
CA ALA A 98 -5.22 -47.19 10.44
C ALA A 98 -6.68 -46.75 10.55
N LEU A 99 -7.01 -45.55 10.08
CA LEU A 99 -8.35 -44.99 10.13
C LEU A 99 -9.20 -45.23 8.86
N VAL A 100 -8.63 -45.80 7.79
CA VAL A 100 -9.36 -46.19 6.57
C VAL A 100 -10.62 -47.02 6.84
N PRO A 101 -10.66 -47.98 7.79
CA PRO A 101 -11.85 -48.77 8.07
C PRO A 101 -13.06 -47.94 8.55
N PHE A 102 -12.83 -46.77 9.14
CA PHE A 102 -13.88 -45.92 9.71
C PHE A 102 -14.44 -44.96 8.65
N THR A 103 -15.23 -45.49 7.70
CA THR A 103 -15.71 -44.76 6.51
C THR A 103 -16.64 -43.57 6.80
N TYR A 104 -17.05 -43.38 8.06
CA TYR A 104 -17.85 -42.24 8.49
C TYR A 104 -17.00 -41.02 8.89
N LEU A 105 -15.67 -41.16 8.94
CA LEU A 105 -14.74 -40.07 9.14
C LEU A 105 -14.47 -39.37 7.81
N GLU A 106 -14.79 -38.09 7.73
CA GLU A 106 -14.45 -37.26 6.56
C GLU A 106 -13.21 -36.42 6.88
N GLN A 107 -12.08 -36.71 6.25
CA GLN A 107 -10.83 -36.00 6.51
C GLN A 107 -10.92 -34.53 6.09
N GLN A 108 -10.45 -33.63 6.95
CA GLN A 108 -10.33 -32.21 6.60
C GLN A 108 -9.15 -31.99 5.63
N THR A 109 -9.37 -31.19 4.59
CA THR A 109 -8.37 -30.90 3.54
C THR A 109 -7.46 -29.72 3.86
N VAL A 110 -7.47 -29.25 5.11
CA VAL A 110 -6.61 -28.15 5.55
C VAL A 110 -5.20 -28.66 5.90
N PRO A 111 -4.15 -27.86 5.64
CA PRO A 111 -2.78 -28.17 6.08
C PRO A 111 -2.72 -28.36 7.59
N GLN A 112 -2.03 -29.42 8.02
CA GLN A 112 -1.97 -29.88 9.41
C GLN A 112 -0.59 -30.46 9.70
N GLU A 113 -0.05 -30.14 10.87
CA GLU A 113 1.26 -30.60 11.29
C GLU A 113 1.12 -31.46 12.55
N ARG A 114 1.52 -32.75 12.47
CA ARG A 114 1.45 -33.72 13.59
C ARG A 114 0.04 -33.88 14.19
N ARG A 115 -0.98 -33.76 13.34
CA ARG A 115 -2.41 -33.96 13.65
C ARG A 115 -3.12 -34.57 12.45
N CYS A 116 -4.21 -35.30 12.69
CA CYS A 116 -5.20 -35.63 11.66
C CYS A 116 -6.61 -35.27 12.12
N SER A 117 -7.25 -34.34 11.41
CA SER A 117 -8.60 -33.85 11.72
C SER A 117 -9.65 -34.41 10.78
N PHE A 118 -10.81 -34.74 11.34
CA PHE A 118 -11.95 -35.31 10.64
C PHE A 118 -13.24 -34.59 11.04
N PHE A 119 -14.26 -34.66 10.18
CA PHE A 119 -15.64 -34.38 10.55
C PHE A 119 -16.32 -35.69 10.98
N VAL A 120 -17.01 -35.66 12.12
CA VAL A 120 -17.78 -36.79 12.64
C VAL A 120 -18.97 -36.30 13.47
N GLN A 121 -20.04 -37.09 13.53
CA GLN A 121 -21.15 -36.87 14.48
C GLN A 121 -20.82 -37.52 15.82
N GLU A 122 -21.06 -36.83 16.94
CA GLU A 122 -20.66 -37.26 18.30
C GLU A 122 -21.04 -38.71 18.63
N GLY A 123 -22.26 -39.14 18.25
CA GLY A 123 -22.75 -40.50 18.50
C GLY A 123 -22.09 -41.62 17.68
N ARG A 124 -21.07 -41.32 16.87
CA ARG A 124 -20.35 -42.28 16.00
C ARG A 124 -18.90 -42.54 16.45
N ILE A 125 -18.47 -41.96 17.57
CA ILE A 125 -17.16 -42.25 18.17
C ILE A 125 -17.30 -43.49 19.07
N ASP A 126 -16.98 -44.66 18.54
CA ASP A 126 -17.07 -45.93 19.27
C ASP A 126 -15.76 -46.31 19.98
N ASP A 127 -15.84 -47.36 20.81
CA ASP A 127 -14.69 -47.87 21.56
C ASP A 127 -13.60 -48.47 20.65
N GLU A 128 -13.98 -48.97 19.47
CA GLU A 128 -13.05 -49.52 18.48
C GLU A 128 -12.12 -48.42 17.92
N LEU A 129 -12.69 -47.28 17.51
CA LEU A 129 -11.92 -46.11 17.09
C LEU A 129 -10.96 -45.63 18.18
N ARG A 130 -11.43 -45.58 19.44
CA ARG A 130 -10.59 -45.20 20.60
C ARG A 130 -9.45 -46.18 20.85
N LEU A 131 -9.67 -47.48 20.65
CA LEU A 131 -8.63 -48.50 20.79
C LEU A 131 -7.57 -48.36 19.71
N VAL A 132 -7.97 -48.26 18.44
CA VAL A 132 -7.04 -48.10 17.30
C VAL A 132 -6.16 -46.86 17.48
N VAL A 133 -6.76 -45.73 17.87
CA VAL A 133 -5.99 -44.48 18.09
C VAL A 133 -5.04 -44.60 19.28
N ASN A 134 -5.44 -45.27 20.37
CA ASN A 134 -4.56 -45.51 21.51
C ASN A 134 -3.37 -46.42 21.17
N GLU A 135 -3.58 -47.46 20.35
CA GLU A 135 -2.51 -48.39 19.91
C GLU A 135 -1.44 -47.68 19.06
N LEU A 136 -1.82 -46.61 18.37
CA LEU A 136 -0.89 -45.74 17.62
C LEU A 136 -0.10 -44.79 18.52
N GLY A 137 -0.38 -44.74 19.82
CA GLY A 137 0.20 -43.75 20.73
C GLY A 137 -0.41 -42.36 20.53
N CYS A 138 -1.67 -42.30 20.11
CA CYS A 138 -2.42 -41.07 19.89
C CYS A 138 -3.60 -40.93 20.85
N GLU A 139 -4.21 -39.75 20.87
CA GLU A 139 -5.39 -39.40 21.65
C GLU A 139 -6.43 -38.70 20.76
N LEU A 140 -7.72 -38.90 21.08
CA LEU A 140 -8.83 -38.27 20.38
C LEU A 140 -9.32 -37.04 21.13
N LEU A 141 -9.40 -35.91 20.43
CA LEU A 141 -10.08 -34.72 20.91
C LEU A 141 -11.30 -34.44 20.04
N PHE A 142 -12.48 -34.39 20.66
CA PHE A 142 -13.72 -34.02 19.98
C PHE A 142 -14.16 -32.62 20.40
N SER A 143 -14.51 -31.76 19.45
CA SER A 143 -14.87 -30.37 19.71
C SER A 143 -15.98 -29.84 18.79
N ALA A 144 -16.69 -28.81 19.26
CA ALA A 144 -17.80 -28.13 18.59
C ALA A 144 -18.81 -29.08 17.91
N GLN A 145 -19.10 -30.22 18.54
CA GLN A 145 -20.06 -31.24 18.09
C GLN A 145 -19.80 -31.83 16.69
N ARG A 146 -18.62 -31.58 16.10
CA ARG A 146 -18.33 -31.99 14.72
C ARG A 146 -16.87 -32.34 14.45
N TYR A 147 -15.92 -31.70 15.12
CA TYR A 147 -14.50 -31.83 14.79
C TYR A 147 -13.86 -32.91 15.66
N LEU A 148 -13.19 -33.88 15.03
CA LEU A 148 -12.42 -34.91 15.71
C LEU A 148 -10.95 -34.80 15.30
N ASP A 149 -10.09 -34.52 16.27
CA ASP A 149 -8.64 -34.43 16.08
C ASP A 149 -7.96 -35.66 16.68
N VAL A 150 -7.06 -36.27 15.89
CA VAL A 150 -6.13 -37.30 16.34
C VAL A 150 -4.78 -36.62 16.61
N LEU A 151 -4.36 -36.63 17.87
CA LEU A 151 -3.16 -35.93 18.35
C LEU A 151 -2.16 -36.94 18.95
N PRO A 152 -0.86 -36.60 19.02
CA PRO A 152 0.09 -37.42 19.77
C PRO A 152 -0.35 -37.49 21.24
N LYS A 153 -0.21 -38.65 21.87
CA LYS A 153 -0.69 -38.86 23.25
C LYS A 153 -0.07 -37.88 24.23
N GLY A 154 -0.91 -37.24 25.04
CA GLY A 154 -0.48 -36.23 26.02
C GLY A 154 -0.15 -34.85 25.42
N ILE A 155 -0.35 -34.65 24.13
CA ILE A 155 -0.17 -33.36 23.45
C ILE A 155 -1.54 -32.70 23.24
N GLY A 156 -1.70 -31.50 23.77
CA GLY A 156 -2.88 -30.66 23.63
C GLY A 156 -2.54 -29.20 23.95
N LYS A 157 -3.52 -28.28 23.81
CA LYS A 157 -3.33 -26.85 24.07
C LYS A 157 -2.74 -26.60 25.47
N GLY A 158 -3.37 -27.14 26.51
CA GLY A 158 -2.93 -26.96 27.90
C GLY A 158 -1.59 -27.60 28.23
N SER A 159 -1.37 -28.86 27.86
CA SER A 159 -0.11 -29.57 28.18
C SER A 159 1.09 -28.94 27.49
N THR A 160 0.91 -28.49 26.25
CA THR A 160 1.95 -27.79 25.49
C THR A 160 2.22 -26.40 26.03
N LEU A 161 1.16 -25.63 26.35
CA LEU A 161 1.30 -24.32 26.97
C LEU A 161 2.07 -24.41 28.30
N ARG A 162 1.73 -25.38 29.15
CA ARG A 162 2.42 -25.58 30.42
C ARG A 162 3.91 -25.87 30.23
N ARG A 163 4.26 -26.81 29.35
CA ARG A 163 5.66 -27.16 29.06
C ARG A 163 6.44 -25.98 28.47
N LEU A 164 5.81 -25.20 27.59
CA LEU A 164 6.42 -23.99 27.05
C LEU A 164 6.74 -22.97 28.16
N CYS A 165 5.77 -22.70 29.04
CA CYS A 165 5.94 -21.78 30.16
C CYS A 165 7.01 -22.27 31.16
N GLU A 166 7.05 -23.57 31.46
CA GLU A 166 8.08 -24.19 32.31
C GLU A 166 9.48 -24.03 31.69
N GLN A 167 9.61 -24.32 30.38
CA GLN A 167 10.88 -24.22 29.67
C GLN A 167 11.39 -22.77 29.60
N LEU A 168 10.48 -21.80 29.45
CA LEU A 168 10.82 -20.37 29.40
C LEU A 168 11.00 -19.75 30.78
N GLY A 169 10.71 -20.48 31.86
CA GLY A 169 10.83 -19.99 33.23
C GLY A 169 9.81 -18.89 33.57
N PHE A 170 8.62 -18.94 32.99
CA PHE A 170 7.56 -18.00 33.33
C PHE A 170 6.98 -18.30 34.71
N ASP A 171 6.72 -17.24 35.49
CA ASP A 171 6.02 -17.34 36.76
C ASP A 171 4.52 -17.58 36.50
N PHE A 172 4.01 -18.70 37.00
CA PHE A 172 2.65 -19.19 36.76
C PHE A 172 1.56 -18.25 37.29
N GLU A 173 1.84 -17.53 38.38
CA GLU A 173 0.93 -16.51 38.94
C GLU A 173 0.79 -15.28 38.01
N THR A 174 1.65 -15.16 37.00
CA THR A 174 1.60 -14.03 36.05
C THR A 174 0.96 -14.39 34.71
N ILE A 175 0.47 -15.63 34.56
CA ILE A 175 -0.09 -16.17 33.32
C ILE A 175 -1.61 -16.11 33.38
N LEU A 176 -2.22 -15.50 32.37
CA LEU A 176 -3.66 -15.58 32.11
C LEU A 176 -3.93 -16.44 30.87
N ALA A 177 -4.68 -17.53 31.04
CA ALA A 177 -5.24 -18.32 29.96
C ALA A 177 -6.64 -17.79 29.57
N ALA A 178 -6.89 -17.56 28.28
CA ALA A 178 -8.18 -17.09 27.77
C ALA A 178 -8.73 -18.02 26.68
N GLY A 179 -10.02 -18.32 26.73
CA GLY A 179 -10.70 -19.18 25.76
C GLY A 179 -12.22 -19.08 25.85
N ASP A 180 -12.91 -19.64 24.86
CA ASP A 180 -14.36 -19.56 24.71
C ASP A 180 -15.02 -20.93 24.44
N SER A 181 -14.25 -21.97 24.11
CA SER A 181 -14.82 -23.27 23.68
C SER A 181 -14.32 -24.45 24.52
N LEU A 182 -15.00 -25.60 24.43
CA LEU A 182 -14.62 -26.78 25.20
C LEU A 182 -13.19 -27.29 24.89
N ASN A 183 -12.65 -27.00 23.71
CA ASN A 183 -11.27 -27.38 23.36
C ASN A 183 -10.21 -26.60 24.18
N ASP A 184 -10.60 -25.47 24.79
CA ASP A 184 -9.77 -24.65 25.66
C ASP A 184 -9.76 -25.15 27.11
N LEU A 185 -10.64 -26.10 27.46
CA LEU A 185 -10.72 -26.67 28.81
C LEU A 185 -9.35 -27.15 29.32
N SER A 186 -8.53 -27.72 28.43
CA SER A 186 -7.18 -28.18 28.77
C SER A 186 -6.27 -27.04 29.25
N MET A 187 -6.44 -25.81 28.76
CA MET A 187 -5.68 -24.64 29.23
C MET A 187 -6.07 -24.26 30.65
N PHE A 188 -7.35 -24.33 31.00
CA PHE A 188 -7.84 -24.00 32.36
C PHE A 188 -7.46 -25.06 33.40
N ALA A 189 -7.24 -26.31 32.98
CA ALA A 189 -6.76 -27.40 33.82
C ALA A 189 -5.26 -27.28 34.20
N THR A 190 -4.52 -26.32 33.64
CA THR A 190 -3.09 -26.14 33.93
C THR A 190 -2.81 -25.52 35.31
N GLY A 191 -3.80 -24.84 35.90
CA GLY A 191 -3.67 -24.11 37.17
C GLY A 191 -3.20 -22.66 37.04
N PHE A 192 -3.04 -22.13 35.82
CA PHE A 192 -2.83 -20.69 35.60
C PHE A 192 -4.11 -19.91 35.89
N HIS A 193 -4.02 -18.60 36.15
CA HIS A 193 -5.21 -17.75 36.14
C HIS A 193 -5.93 -17.92 34.80
N GLY A 194 -7.25 -18.00 34.82
CA GLY A 194 -8.03 -18.16 33.60
C GLY A 194 -9.16 -17.16 33.48
N VAL A 195 -9.55 -16.91 32.24
CA VAL A 195 -10.77 -16.19 31.89
C VAL A 195 -11.52 -16.92 30.78
N VAL A 196 -12.79 -17.20 31.04
CA VAL A 196 -13.74 -17.62 30.02
C VAL A 196 -14.51 -16.38 29.58
N VAL A 197 -14.43 -16.04 28.28
CA VAL A 197 -15.04 -14.81 27.74
C VAL A 197 -16.56 -14.92 27.64
N GLY A 198 -17.26 -13.78 27.61
CA GLY A 198 -18.73 -13.72 27.72
C GLY A 198 -19.51 -14.47 26.63
N ASN A 199 -18.91 -14.64 25.45
CA ASN A 199 -19.49 -15.37 24.32
C ASN A 199 -19.14 -16.87 24.29
N ALA A 200 -18.69 -17.43 25.42
CA ALA A 200 -18.26 -18.81 25.51
C ALA A 200 -19.39 -19.86 25.41
N GLU A 201 -19.03 -21.07 25.02
CA GLU A 201 -19.91 -22.22 24.97
C GLU A 201 -20.45 -22.58 26.37
N PRO A 202 -21.76 -22.85 26.54
CA PRO A 202 -22.33 -23.24 27.83
C PRO A 202 -21.66 -24.48 28.45
N ALA A 203 -21.21 -25.41 27.61
CA ALA A 203 -20.52 -26.63 28.06
C ALA A 203 -19.18 -26.31 28.73
N LEU A 204 -18.41 -25.35 28.20
CA LEU A 204 -17.17 -24.89 28.82
C LEU A 204 -17.46 -24.22 30.17
N VAL A 205 -18.45 -23.30 30.20
CA VAL A 205 -18.84 -22.57 31.42
C VAL A 205 -19.22 -23.54 32.54
N GLU A 206 -19.98 -24.60 32.23
CA GLU A 206 -20.33 -25.63 33.21
C GLU A 206 -19.09 -26.41 33.69
N ALA A 207 -18.20 -26.78 32.76
CA ALA A 207 -17.00 -27.55 33.07
C ALA A 207 -16.01 -26.81 33.99
N VAL A 208 -15.91 -25.48 33.87
CA VAL A 208 -14.98 -24.67 34.67
C VAL A 208 -15.60 -24.06 35.93
N ARG A 209 -16.91 -24.17 36.15
CA ARG A 209 -17.63 -23.47 37.24
C ARG A 209 -17.04 -23.73 38.64
N GLN A 210 -16.42 -24.88 38.85
CA GLN A 210 -15.84 -25.29 40.14
C GLN A 210 -14.36 -24.89 40.28
N LEU A 211 -13.74 -24.27 39.27
CA LEU A 211 -12.33 -23.88 39.27
C LEU A 211 -12.19 -22.45 39.80
N GLU A 212 -11.70 -22.28 41.03
CA GLU A 212 -11.63 -20.98 41.72
C GLU A 212 -10.67 -19.98 41.06
N HIS A 213 -9.67 -20.46 40.31
CA HIS A 213 -8.70 -19.64 39.58
C HIS A 213 -9.22 -19.10 38.24
N ILE A 214 -10.48 -19.39 37.88
CA ILE A 214 -11.11 -19.02 36.61
C ILE A 214 -12.16 -17.94 36.81
N HIS A 215 -12.03 -16.85 36.05
CA HIS A 215 -13.03 -15.79 35.99
C HIS A 215 -14.00 -16.02 34.82
N LEU A 216 -15.30 -15.94 35.08
CA LEU A 216 -16.34 -15.94 34.03
C LEU A 216 -16.67 -14.50 33.68
N ALA A 217 -16.18 -14.03 32.54
CA ALA A 217 -16.33 -12.63 32.14
C ALA A 217 -17.73 -12.34 31.58
N VAL A 218 -18.19 -11.09 31.75
CA VAL A 218 -19.40 -10.60 31.08
C VAL A 218 -19.08 -10.12 29.66
N GLY A 219 -17.88 -9.56 29.45
CA GLY A 219 -17.46 -9.07 28.14
C GLY A 219 -17.10 -10.18 27.14
N ASP A 220 -17.53 -10.02 25.89
CA ASP A 220 -17.16 -10.92 24.78
C ASP A 220 -15.70 -10.72 24.33
N GLY A 221 -15.05 -11.80 23.91
CA GLY A 221 -13.70 -11.83 23.34
C GLY A 221 -12.70 -10.94 24.08
N CYS A 222 -12.08 -9.99 23.38
CA CYS A 222 -11.09 -9.07 23.98
C CYS A 222 -11.63 -8.26 25.17
N ALA A 223 -12.94 -7.96 25.25
CA ALA A 223 -13.48 -7.27 26.42
C ALA A 223 -13.44 -8.17 27.65
N GLY A 224 -13.75 -9.46 27.48
CA GLY A 224 -13.61 -10.45 28.54
C GLY A 224 -12.16 -10.67 28.96
N ILE A 225 -11.22 -10.69 28.00
CA ILE A 225 -9.78 -10.77 28.31
C ILE A 225 -9.35 -9.61 29.22
N LEU A 226 -9.72 -8.38 28.89
CA LEU A 226 -9.38 -7.20 29.70
C LEU A 226 -10.03 -7.26 31.10
N GLU A 227 -11.26 -7.75 31.18
CA GLU A 227 -11.94 -8.01 32.45
C GLU A 227 -11.18 -9.02 33.30
N GLY A 228 -10.76 -10.15 32.72
CA GLY A 228 -9.97 -11.18 33.40
C GLY A 228 -8.60 -10.68 33.86
N LEU A 229 -7.90 -9.92 33.02
CA LEU A 229 -6.61 -9.30 33.38
C LEU A 229 -6.76 -8.33 34.57
N THR A 230 -7.87 -7.59 34.63
CA THR A 230 -8.17 -6.69 35.74
C THR A 230 -8.54 -7.46 37.01
N HIS A 231 -9.37 -8.50 36.87
CA HIS A 231 -9.83 -9.34 37.98
C HIS A 231 -8.65 -10.01 38.71
N HIS A 232 -7.72 -10.59 37.95
CA HIS A 232 -6.53 -11.25 38.49
C HIS A 232 -5.38 -10.27 38.81
N GLN A 233 -5.64 -8.96 38.80
CA GLN A 233 -4.65 -7.91 39.15
C GLN A 233 -3.39 -7.94 38.27
N LEU A 234 -3.50 -8.44 37.04
CA LEU A 234 -2.44 -8.48 36.04
C LEU A 234 -2.33 -7.18 35.22
N LEU A 235 -3.36 -6.33 35.29
CA LEU A 235 -3.39 -4.97 34.74
C LEU A 235 -3.79 -3.96 35.82
N ASN A 236 -3.02 -2.87 35.93
CA ASN A 236 -3.44 -1.68 36.68
C ASN A 236 -4.49 -0.93 35.84
N GLY A 237 -5.62 -0.58 36.45
CA GLY A 237 -6.86 -0.14 35.80
C GLY A 237 -6.85 1.20 35.05
N GLU A 238 -5.86 1.47 34.21
CA GLU A 238 -5.92 2.56 33.23
C GLU A 238 -6.86 2.14 32.09
N LYS A 239 -8.09 2.69 32.12
CA LYS A 239 -8.95 2.68 30.94
C LYS A 239 -8.35 3.64 29.91
N PRO A 240 -8.12 3.21 28.66
CA PRO A 240 -7.65 4.11 27.63
C PRO A 240 -8.69 5.20 27.40
N ALA A 241 -8.22 6.43 27.22
CA ALA A 241 -9.06 7.54 26.83
C ALA A 241 -9.63 7.26 25.43
N ILE A 242 -10.93 7.00 25.37
CA ILE A 242 -11.68 7.04 24.11
C ILE A 242 -11.66 8.50 23.67
N ALA A 243 -11.02 8.79 22.56
CA ALA A 243 -11.16 10.10 21.93
C ALA A 243 -12.59 10.18 21.34
N ASP A 244 -13.55 10.58 22.18
CA ASP A 244 -14.94 10.84 21.82
C ASP A 244 -15.11 12.13 20.98
N CYS A 245 -14.01 12.79 20.60
CA CYS A 245 -14.06 13.95 19.71
C CYS A 245 -14.18 13.51 18.24
N LEU A 246 -15.41 13.33 17.79
CA LEU A 246 -15.74 13.26 16.37
C LEU A 246 -15.46 14.61 15.71
N GLY A 247 -14.80 14.58 14.56
CA GLY A 247 -14.65 15.77 13.72
C GLY A 247 -15.92 16.10 12.93
N GLU A 248 -15.84 17.13 12.11
CA GLU A 248 -16.99 17.66 11.34
C GLU A 248 -16.88 17.38 9.84
N SER A 249 -15.80 16.76 9.37
CA SER A 249 -15.51 16.65 7.93
C SER A 249 -16.03 15.35 7.33
N ASP A 250 -16.95 15.46 6.36
CA ASP A 250 -17.51 14.31 5.64
C ASP A 250 -16.53 13.72 4.62
N LEU A 251 -15.60 14.55 4.13
CA LEU A 251 -14.47 14.13 3.29
C LEU A 251 -13.16 14.58 3.94
N VAL A 252 -12.30 13.61 4.28
CA VAL A 252 -10.94 13.88 4.76
C VAL A 252 -9.93 13.42 3.72
N MET A 253 -9.22 14.39 3.14
CA MET A 253 -8.10 14.15 2.23
C MET A 253 -6.83 13.93 3.06
N VAL A 254 -6.18 12.78 2.90
CA VAL A 254 -4.93 12.47 3.62
C VAL A 254 -3.80 12.36 2.61
N TYR A 255 -2.93 13.37 2.61
CA TYR A 255 -1.80 13.44 1.69
C TYR A 255 -0.57 14.02 2.39
N HIS A 256 0.61 13.49 2.07
CA HIS A 256 1.84 13.93 2.74
C HIS A 256 2.23 15.39 2.45
N ARG A 257 1.54 16.14 1.57
CA ARG A 257 1.84 17.55 1.31
C ARG A 257 0.63 18.42 1.56
N LEU A 258 0.87 19.62 2.08
CA LEU A 258 -0.14 20.65 2.25
C LEU A 258 -0.72 21.10 0.90
N PRO A 259 -1.96 21.61 0.89
CA PRO A 259 -2.60 22.12 -0.32
C PRO A 259 -2.05 23.48 -0.79
N PHE A 260 -1.04 24.00 -0.10
CA PHE A 260 -0.34 25.26 -0.35
C PHE A 260 1.12 25.11 0.06
N ASP A 261 1.99 25.94 -0.51
CA ASP A 261 3.37 26.08 -0.08
C ASP A 261 3.40 26.97 1.16
N GLU A 262 4.12 26.57 2.20
CA GLU A 262 4.34 27.37 3.41
C GLU A 262 5.83 27.71 3.54
N THR A 263 6.15 28.97 3.82
CA THR A 263 7.53 29.37 4.14
C THR A 263 7.83 29.11 5.61
N LEU A 264 9.11 29.05 6.00
CA LEU A 264 9.52 28.97 7.40
C LEU A 264 9.00 30.14 8.26
N GLU A 265 8.65 31.28 7.63
CA GLU A 265 8.02 32.45 8.27
C GLU A 265 6.48 32.32 8.36
N GLY A 266 5.89 31.18 7.97
CA GLY A 266 4.44 30.95 7.99
C GLY A 266 3.66 31.62 6.84
N LYS A 267 4.34 32.16 5.81
CA LYS A 267 3.65 32.74 4.64
C LYS A 267 3.16 31.63 3.73
N ARG A 268 1.87 31.70 3.38
CA ARG A 268 1.19 30.71 2.53
C ARG A 268 1.14 31.19 1.08
N GLN A 269 1.52 30.32 0.16
CA GLN A 269 1.50 30.55 -1.29
C GLN A 269 0.80 29.41 -2.01
N ARG A 270 0.19 29.69 -3.16
CA ARG A 270 -0.42 28.63 -3.96
C ARG A 270 0.64 27.67 -4.51
N PRO A 271 0.31 26.37 -4.66
CA PRO A 271 1.22 25.42 -5.29
C PRO A 271 1.68 25.91 -6.66
N LYS A 272 2.97 25.76 -6.96
CA LYS A 272 3.57 26.28 -8.20
C LYS A 272 3.12 25.57 -9.48
N SER A 273 2.70 24.30 -9.38
CA SER A 273 2.20 23.52 -10.52
C SER A 273 0.69 23.33 -10.40
N PRO A 274 -0.08 23.77 -11.40
CA PRO A 274 -1.53 23.68 -11.34
C PRO A 274 -2.12 22.34 -11.86
N ASN A 275 -1.34 21.53 -12.57
CA ASN A 275 -1.71 20.16 -12.98
C ASN A 275 -1.09 19.08 -12.08
N GLY A 276 -0.57 19.49 -10.92
CA GLY A 276 -0.19 18.55 -9.88
C GLY A 276 -1.42 17.93 -9.23
N ILE A 277 -1.21 16.79 -8.58
CA ILE A 277 -2.27 16.10 -7.84
C ILE A 277 -2.95 16.98 -6.77
N ILE A 278 -2.24 17.95 -6.19
CA ILE A 278 -2.78 18.82 -5.15
C ILE A 278 -3.94 19.70 -5.68
N PRO A 279 -3.74 20.54 -6.72
CA PRO A 279 -4.84 21.27 -7.37
C PRO A 279 -6.02 20.39 -7.78
N THR A 280 -5.75 19.22 -8.35
CA THR A 280 -6.77 18.21 -8.72
C THR A 280 -7.65 17.84 -7.54
N LEU A 281 -7.03 17.47 -6.42
CA LEU A 281 -7.72 17.06 -5.19
C LEU A 281 -8.42 18.23 -4.49
N LEU A 282 -7.96 19.47 -4.68
CA LEU A 282 -8.63 20.64 -4.14
C LEU A 282 -9.98 20.91 -4.79
N ASN A 283 -10.14 20.58 -6.08
CA ASN A 283 -11.38 20.85 -6.82
C ASN A 283 -12.61 20.14 -6.24
N PHE A 284 -12.46 19.06 -5.47
CA PHE A 284 -13.57 18.37 -4.82
C PHE A 284 -14.22 19.17 -3.69
N PHE A 285 -13.52 20.16 -3.14
CA PHE A 285 -14.04 21.02 -2.08
C PHE A 285 -14.70 22.30 -2.63
N SER A 286 -14.70 22.49 -3.96
CA SER A 286 -15.27 23.68 -4.61
C SER A 286 -16.79 23.76 -4.49
N GLY A 287 -17.46 22.61 -4.30
CA GLY A 287 -18.92 22.50 -4.20
C GLY A 287 -19.51 22.80 -2.82
N GLY A 288 -18.70 23.26 -1.86
CA GLY A 288 -19.15 23.53 -0.49
C GLY A 288 -19.10 22.31 0.45
N THR A 289 -18.56 21.18 0.00
CA THR A 289 -18.30 20.00 0.84
C THR A 289 -17.45 20.38 2.06
N THR A 290 -17.93 20.04 3.26
CA THR A 290 -17.17 20.20 4.50
C THR A 290 -16.00 19.22 4.50
N GLY A 291 -14.79 19.74 4.57
CA GLY A 291 -13.59 18.97 4.30
C GLY A 291 -12.41 19.30 5.19
N SER A 292 -11.57 18.30 5.40
CA SER A 292 -10.26 18.47 6.03
C SER A 292 -9.16 17.88 5.15
N TRP A 293 -8.01 18.53 5.12
CA TRP A 293 -6.80 18.12 4.43
C TRP A 293 -5.70 17.86 5.45
N VAL A 294 -5.41 16.60 5.70
CA VAL A 294 -4.39 16.17 6.66
C VAL A 294 -3.05 16.06 5.95
N ALA A 295 -2.06 16.84 6.41
CA ALA A 295 -0.71 16.86 5.86
C ALA A 295 0.33 17.33 6.90
N TRP A 296 1.61 17.03 6.67
CA TRP A 296 2.67 17.51 7.54
C TRP A 296 3.11 18.95 7.23
N SER A 297 3.64 19.61 8.24
CA SER A 297 4.22 20.95 8.22
C SER A 297 5.57 20.90 8.92
N GLN A 298 6.65 21.36 8.27
CA GLN A 298 7.98 21.39 8.90
C GLN A 298 7.98 22.39 10.04
N GLN A 299 8.40 21.96 11.22
CA GLN A 299 8.46 22.77 12.44
C GLN A 299 9.75 22.49 13.21
N PRO A 300 10.19 23.38 14.12
CA PRO A 300 11.39 23.14 14.93
C PRO A 300 11.24 21.95 15.90
N THR A 301 10.04 21.73 16.42
CA THR A 301 9.69 20.64 17.36
C THR A 301 8.34 20.03 16.95
N ARG A 302 7.99 18.88 17.55
CA ARG A 302 6.66 18.26 17.37
C ARG A 302 5.56 18.92 18.20
N GLU A 303 5.92 19.74 19.18
CA GLU A 303 4.98 20.56 19.98
C GLU A 303 5.41 22.03 19.92
N PRO A 304 5.32 22.68 18.75
CA PRO A 304 5.72 24.08 18.63
C PRO A 304 4.71 25.00 19.33
N GLU A 305 5.20 25.90 20.18
CA GLU A 305 4.37 26.93 20.82
C GLU A 305 3.68 27.82 19.76
N GLY A 306 2.38 28.08 19.94
CA GLY A 306 1.61 28.95 19.05
C GLY A 306 1.32 28.36 17.66
N PHE A 307 1.55 27.08 17.45
CA PHE A 307 1.28 26.42 16.17
C PHE A 307 -0.21 26.23 15.91
N ASP A 308 -0.70 26.85 14.83
CA ASP A 308 -2.05 26.63 14.34
C ASP A 308 -2.14 25.29 13.58
N ALA A 309 -2.62 24.26 14.28
CA ALA A 309 -2.80 22.92 13.76
C ALA A 309 -3.98 22.79 12.77
N ARG A 310 -4.86 23.80 12.65
CA ARG A 310 -6.02 23.76 11.75
C ARG A 310 -6.27 25.11 11.09
N VAL A 311 -5.73 25.29 9.89
CA VAL A 311 -5.81 26.54 9.14
C VAL A 311 -6.79 26.47 7.98
N THR A 312 -7.41 27.59 7.61
CA THR A 312 -8.18 27.66 6.35
C THR A 312 -7.28 27.64 5.12
N VAL A 313 -7.70 26.96 4.05
CA VAL A 313 -6.95 26.81 2.78
C VAL A 313 -7.12 28.05 1.88
N ASP A 314 -8.31 28.25 1.32
CA ASP A 314 -8.69 29.43 0.54
C ASP A 314 -10.19 29.68 0.74
N LYS A 315 -10.56 30.50 1.73
CA LYS A 315 -11.97 30.76 2.10
C LYS A 315 -12.84 31.24 0.93
N LYS A 316 -12.24 31.83 -0.12
CA LYS A 316 -13.01 32.31 -1.27
C LYS A 316 -13.39 31.18 -2.22
N ARG A 317 -12.53 30.16 -2.37
CA ARG A 317 -12.72 29.04 -3.30
C ARG A 317 -13.25 27.78 -2.63
N TYR A 318 -12.80 27.52 -1.40
CA TYR A 318 -13.09 26.32 -0.61
C TYR A 318 -13.57 26.76 0.77
N GLN A 319 -14.85 27.16 0.84
CA GLN A 319 -15.41 27.83 2.03
C GLN A 319 -15.29 26.98 3.31
N ASN A 320 -15.50 25.67 3.17
CA ASN A 320 -15.57 24.71 4.28
C ASN A 320 -14.35 23.77 4.33
N LEU A 321 -13.21 24.16 3.75
CA LEU A 321 -11.98 23.36 3.72
C LEU A 321 -10.92 23.88 4.70
N TYR A 322 -10.47 22.98 5.56
CA TYR A 322 -9.39 23.21 6.51
C TYR A 322 -8.19 22.33 6.18
N ALA A 323 -6.98 22.83 6.41
CA ALA A 323 -5.76 22.03 6.44
C ALA A 323 -5.42 21.70 7.90
N ALA A 324 -5.52 20.42 8.22
CA ALA A 324 -5.10 19.79 9.46
C ALA A 324 -3.59 19.50 9.40
N ARG A 325 -2.80 20.35 10.05
CA ARG A 325 -1.34 20.35 9.96
C ARG A 325 -0.72 19.48 11.06
N ILE A 326 0.15 18.58 10.66
CA ILE A 326 0.94 17.74 11.57
C ILE A 326 2.35 18.35 11.69
N PRO A 327 2.76 18.83 12.87
CA PRO A 327 4.10 19.39 13.06
C PRO A 327 5.14 18.27 13.02
N LEU A 328 6.02 18.28 12.01
CA LEU A 328 7.15 17.35 11.90
C LEU A 328 8.46 18.11 11.93
N THR A 329 9.46 17.57 12.61
CA THR A 329 10.82 18.13 12.63
C THR A 329 11.52 17.91 11.30
N GLU A 330 12.61 18.65 11.06
CA GLU A 330 13.46 18.40 9.88
C GLU A 330 13.99 16.96 9.85
N ASN A 331 14.36 16.41 11.02
CA ASN A 331 14.82 15.03 11.15
C ASN A 331 13.69 14.03 10.82
N ASP A 332 12.47 14.29 11.27
CA ASP A 332 11.32 13.44 10.93
C ASP A 332 11.14 13.36 9.40
N ILE A 333 11.16 14.52 8.73
CA ILE A 333 11.00 14.61 7.27
C ILE A 333 12.16 13.93 6.53
N ASP A 334 13.39 14.10 7.02
CA ASP A 334 14.57 13.47 6.45
C ASP A 334 14.47 11.94 6.50
N LEU A 335 14.13 11.37 7.66
CA LEU A 335 14.02 9.92 7.84
C LEU A 335 12.79 9.34 7.11
N PHE A 336 11.60 9.88 7.36
CA PHE A 336 10.34 9.36 6.81
C PHE A 336 10.24 9.51 5.29
N TYR A 337 10.56 10.71 4.78
CA TYR A 337 10.29 11.06 3.38
C TYR A 337 11.54 11.04 2.50
N LYS A 338 12.65 11.66 2.92
CA LYS A 338 13.83 11.79 2.05
C LYS A 338 14.65 10.50 1.96
N LYS A 339 14.83 9.79 3.07
CA LYS A 339 15.57 8.54 3.14
C LYS A 339 14.65 7.35 2.96
N PHE A 340 13.80 7.01 3.93
CA PHE A 340 13.05 5.77 3.91
C PHE A 340 12.16 5.62 2.67
N SER A 341 11.29 6.58 2.41
CA SER A 341 10.40 6.52 1.25
C SER A 341 11.13 6.52 -0.11
N LYS A 342 12.33 7.11 -0.25
CA LYS A 342 13.06 7.21 -1.52
C LYS A 342 14.18 6.20 -1.71
N GLU A 343 14.69 5.63 -0.63
CA GLU A 343 15.74 4.61 -0.65
C GLU A 343 15.17 3.21 -0.46
N ALA A 344 14.06 3.03 0.27
CA ALA A 344 13.44 1.72 0.47
C ALA A 344 12.33 1.44 -0.55
N PHE A 345 11.35 2.34 -0.68
CA PHE A 345 10.15 2.08 -1.48
C PHE A 345 10.26 2.49 -2.93
N TRP A 346 10.74 3.71 -3.21
CA TRP A 346 10.85 4.23 -4.59
C TRP A 346 11.58 3.29 -5.55
N PRO A 347 12.73 2.68 -5.20
CA PRO A 347 13.40 1.76 -6.10
C PRO A 347 12.56 0.51 -6.37
N ILE A 348 11.95 -0.09 -5.35
CA ILE A 348 11.11 -1.30 -5.50
C ILE A 348 9.86 -1.01 -6.33
N ILE A 349 9.18 0.10 -6.05
CA ILE A 349 7.99 0.56 -6.78
C ILE A 349 8.24 0.63 -8.29
N PHE A 350 9.46 0.98 -8.69
CA PHE A 350 9.87 1.07 -10.09
C PHE A 350 10.79 -0.08 -10.53
N SER A 351 10.86 -1.18 -9.78
CA SER A 351 11.61 -2.40 -10.12
C SER A 351 13.13 -2.22 -10.27
N PHE A 352 13.73 -1.31 -9.51
CA PHE A 352 15.18 -1.10 -9.35
C PHE A 352 15.65 -1.63 -7.99
N SER A 353 15.45 -2.92 -7.73
CA SER A 353 15.75 -3.53 -6.42
C SER A 353 17.22 -3.46 -6.02
N ASP A 354 18.13 -3.35 -6.99
CA ASP A 354 19.57 -3.12 -6.79
C ASP A 354 19.87 -1.81 -6.05
N LYS A 355 18.94 -0.85 -6.07
CA LYS A 355 19.09 0.47 -5.42
C LYS A 355 18.33 0.59 -4.10
N ALA A 356 17.66 -0.47 -3.66
CA ALA A 356 16.86 -0.47 -2.44
C ALA A 356 17.74 -0.62 -1.19
N VAL A 357 17.48 0.19 -0.17
CA VAL A 357 18.14 0.12 1.15
C VAL A 357 17.08 -0.01 2.23
N PHE A 358 17.12 -1.11 2.99
CA PHE A 358 16.19 -1.38 4.09
C PHE A 358 16.85 -1.18 5.45
N ARG A 359 16.22 -0.39 6.32
CA ARG A 359 16.65 -0.15 7.70
C ARG A 359 15.46 -0.25 8.64
N HIS A 360 15.50 -1.16 9.62
CA HIS A 360 14.41 -1.38 10.57
C HIS A 360 14.08 -0.14 11.41
N THR A 361 15.09 0.60 11.87
CA THR A 361 14.87 1.86 12.61
C THR A 361 14.14 2.92 11.80
N HIS A 362 14.36 2.96 10.47
CA HIS A 362 13.62 3.87 9.60
C HIS A 362 12.17 3.41 9.39
N TRP A 363 11.92 2.10 9.37
CA TRP A 363 10.57 1.55 9.32
C TRP A 363 9.76 1.83 10.58
N GLU A 364 10.36 1.66 11.76
CA GLU A 364 9.73 2.02 13.05
C GLU A 364 9.30 3.49 13.05
N HIS A 365 10.18 4.38 12.56
CA HIS A 365 9.86 5.79 12.42
C HIS A 365 8.77 6.04 11.37
N TYR A 366 8.77 5.31 10.25
CA TYR A 366 7.70 5.39 9.26
C TYR A 366 6.34 4.99 9.84
N LEU A 367 6.29 3.94 10.67
CA LEU A 367 5.09 3.53 11.40
C LEU A 367 4.63 4.62 12.37
N GLU A 368 5.53 5.18 13.15
CA GLU A 368 5.26 6.29 14.08
C GLU A 368 4.60 7.48 13.35
N ILE A 369 5.18 7.92 12.23
CA ILE A 369 4.61 9.03 11.44
C ILE A 369 3.23 8.65 10.88
N ASN A 370 3.05 7.44 10.34
CA ASN A 370 1.76 6.98 9.83
C ASN A 370 0.68 6.92 10.93
N GLU A 371 1.06 6.56 12.16
CA GLU A 371 0.17 6.55 13.31
C GLU A 371 -0.27 7.98 13.67
N VAL A 372 0.65 8.96 13.66
CA VAL A 372 0.32 10.37 13.86
C VAL A 372 -0.65 10.87 12.79
N PHE A 373 -0.43 10.50 11.52
CA PHE A 373 -1.37 10.79 10.43
C PHE A 373 -2.76 10.19 10.67
N ALA A 374 -2.82 8.93 11.10
CA ALA A 374 -4.08 8.25 11.40
C ALA A 374 -4.82 8.89 12.58
N LYS A 375 -4.12 9.22 13.67
CA LYS A 375 -4.69 9.93 14.84
C LYS A 375 -5.26 11.29 14.46
N LYS A 376 -4.52 12.07 13.67
CA LYS A 376 -5.01 13.37 13.21
C LYS A 376 -6.23 13.21 12.29
N THR A 377 -6.20 12.25 11.37
CA THR A 377 -7.32 11.93 10.48
C THR A 377 -8.58 11.52 11.25
N ALA A 378 -8.43 10.66 12.28
CA ALA A 378 -9.53 10.22 13.13
C ALA A 378 -10.24 11.38 13.84
N SER A 379 -9.49 12.40 14.28
CA SER A 379 -10.02 13.61 14.94
C SER A 379 -10.73 14.59 14.01
N GLU A 380 -10.48 14.52 12.69
CA GLU A 380 -11.03 15.45 11.71
C GLU A 380 -12.29 14.91 11.01
N ALA A 381 -12.40 13.58 10.90
CA ALA A 381 -13.49 12.91 10.18
C ALA A 381 -14.79 12.87 10.99
N SER A 382 -15.92 13.17 10.34
CA SER A 382 -17.27 12.97 10.88
C SER A 382 -17.61 11.49 11.01
N LYS A 383 -18.71 11.16 11.72
CA LYS A 383 -19.18 9.78 11.87
C LYS A 383 -19.57 9.20 10.51
N GLY A 384 -18.99 8.06 10.14
CA GLY A 384 -19.21 7.44 8.84
C GLY A 384 -18.60 8.19 7.65
N GLY A 385 -17.75 9.19 7.91
CA GLY A 385 -17.13 10.01 6.87
C GLY A 385 -16.23 9.21 5.91
N LEU A 386 -15.99 9.79 4.74
CA LEU A 386 -15.06 9.26 3.73
C LEU A 386 -13.66 9.80 3.97
N VAL A 387 -12.70 8.91 4.18
CA VAL A 387 -11.28 9.22 4.22
C VAL A 387 -10.63 8.76 2.92
N TRP A 388 -9.98 9.68 2.22
CA TRP A 388 -9.26 9.40 0.99
C TRP A 388 -7.75 9.56 1.20
N VAL A 389 -7.06 8.44 1.31
CA VAL A 389 -5.61 8.34 1.54
C VAL A 389 -4.86 8.25 0.22
N HIS A 390 -3.74 8.96 0.12
CA HIS A 390 -2.97 9.08 -1.11
C HIS A 390 -1.50 8.68 -0.97
N ASP A 391 -1.12 7.76 -1.85
CA ASP A 391 0.25 7.35 -2.19
C ASP A 391 1.02 6.58 -1.10
N TYR A 392 2.14 6.00 -1.55
CA TYR A 392 2.96 5.04 -0.79
C TYR A 392 3.60 5.59 0.50
N ASN A 393 3.66 6.91 0.67
CA ASN A 393 4.14 7.50 1.94
C ASN A 393 3.21 7.19 3.12
N LEU A 394 1.96 6.82 2.84
CA LEU A 394 0.90 6.63 3.84
C LEU A 394 0.29 5.23 3.79
N TRP A 395 1.05 4.22 3.35
CA TRP A 395 0.56 2.84 3.24
C TRP A 395 0.08 2.26 4.58
N MET A 396 0.57 2.75 5.72
CA MET A 396 0.22 2.23 7.05
C MET A 396 -0.90 3.03 7.74
N VAL A 397 -1.33 4.16 7.18
CA VAL A 397 -2.47 4.94 7.72
C VAL A 397 -3.76 4.10 7.81
N PRO A 398 -4.17 3.31 6.80
CA PRO A 398 -5.40 2.52 6.88
C PRO A 398 -5.46 1.56 8.06
N ALA A 399 -4.34 0.85 8.37
CA ALA A 399 -4.25 -0.03 9.53
C ALA A 399 -4.53 0.71 10.85
N PHE A 400 -3.82 1.80 11.08
CA PHE A 400 -3.98 2.59 12.30
C PHE A 400 -5.36 3.23 12.36
N LEU A 401 -5.83 3.82 11.26
CA LEU A 401 -7.11 4.52 11.21
C LEU A 401 -8.29 3.59 11.44
N ARG A 402 -8.27 2.38 10.86
CA ARG A 402 -9.35 1.40 11.03
C ARG A 402 -9.54 0.98 12.49
N MET A 403 -8.44 0.87 13.25
CA MET A 403 -8.50 0.61 14.70
C MET A 403 -9.12 1.78 15.48
N LEU A 404 -8.82 3.02 15.07
CA LEU A 404 -9.33 4.23 15.73
C LEU A 404 -10.81 4.48 15.40
N ARG A 405 -11.19 4.27 14.14
CA ARG A 405 -12.45 4.71 13.56
C ARG A 405 -12.99 3.67 12.56
N PRO A 406 -13.52 2.55 13.08
CA PRO A 406 -14.01 1.47 12.23
C PRO A 406 -15.24 1.83 11.41
N ASP A 407 -15.95 2.88 11.79
CA ASP A 407 -17.12 3.42 11.09
C ASP A 407 -16.79 4.13 9.78
N LEU A 408 -15.55 4.56 9.57
CA LEU A 408 -15.17 5.35 8.40
C LEU A 408 -15.15 4.51 7.12
N LYS A 409 -15.48 5.15 6.01
CA LYS A 409 -15.19 4.60 4.68
C LYS A 409 -13.78 5.02 4.28
N ILE A 410 -12.87 4.07 4.07
CA ILE A 410 -11.46 4.34 3.76
C ILE A 410 -11.21 3.99 2.28
N ALA A 411 -10.91 5.01 1.49
CA ALA A 411 -10.46 4.86 0.11
C ALA A 411 -8.95 5.15 0.02
N PHE A 412 -8.22 4.36 -0.75
CA PHE A 412 -6.80 4.58 -1.02
C PHE A 412 -6.57 4.78 -2.53
N PHE A 413 -5.69 5.70 -2.91
CA PHE A 413 -5.25 5.84 -4.30
C PHE A 413 -3.73 5.85 -4.42
N HIS A 414 -3.21 4.93 -5.24
CA HIS A 414 -1.78 4.75 -5.50
C HIS A 414 -1.35 5.53 -6.76
N HIS A 415 -0.57 6.61 -6.58
CA HIS A 415 -0.17 7.51 -7.68
C HIS A 415 1.10 7.07 -8.42
N THR A 416 1.85 6.15 -7.84
CA THR A 416 3.02 5.55 -8.49
C THR A 416 2.66 4.20 -9.11
N ALA A 417 3.62 3.58 -9.80
CA ALA A 417 3.44 2.21 -10.27
C ALA A 417 3.18 1.26 -9.08
N PHE A 418 2.51 0.14 -9.32
CA PHE A 418 2.51 -0.97 -8.37
C PHE A 418 3.30 -2.12 -8.99
N PRO A 419 4.45 -2.51 -8.43
CA PRO A 419 5.33 -3.50 -9.04
C PRO A 419 4.69 -4.90 -9.00
N SER A 420 5.19 -5.83 -9.82
CA SER A 420 4.77 -7.24 -9.74
C SER A 420 5.05 -7.83 -8.36
N SER A 421 4.32 -8.88 -7.99
CA SER A 421 4.34 -9.44 -6.64
C SER A 421 5.73 -9.93 -6.21
N ASP A 422 6.49 -10.56 -7.11
CA ASP A 422 7.87 -10.99 -6.88
C ASP A 422 8.82 -9.84 -6.51
N VAL A 423 8.64 -8.67 -7.14
CA VAL A 423 9.41 -7.46 -6.84
C VAL A 423 8.90 -6.79 -5.55
N PHE A 424 7.57 -6.69 -5.37
CA PHE A 424 6.98 -6.11 -4.16
C PHE A 424 7.41 -6.85 -2.90
N ASN A 425 7.45 -8.19 -2.95
CA ASN A 425 7.78 -9.07 -1.83
C ASN A 425 9.26 -8.98 -1.40
N ILE A 426 10.11 -8.25 -2.14
CA ILE A 426 11.48 -7.91 -1.69
C ILE A 426 11.45 -6.97 -0.47
N ILE A 427 10.39 -6.15 -0.31
CA ILE A 427 10.24 -5.26 0.85
C ILE A 427 10.11 -6.13 2.11
N PRO A 428 10.96 -5.94 3.15
CA PRO A 428 10.88 -6.75 4.36
C PRO A 428 9.51 -6.72 5.04
N TRP A 429 8.84 -5.56 4.98
CA TRP A 429 7.54 -5.30 5.60
C TRP A 429 6.35 -5.41 4.62
N HIS A 430 6.53 -6.13 3.50
CA HIS A 430 5.48 -6.28 2.46
C HIS A 430 4.16 -6.78 3.06
N ARG A 431 4.22 -7.66 4.05
CA ARG A 431 3.04 -8.23 4.71
C ARG A 431 2.27 -7.16 5.47
N GLU A 432 2.94 -6.38 6.30
CA GLU A 432 2.33 -5.31 7.09
C GLU A 432 1.67 -4.25 6.18
N ILE A 433 2.33 -3.94 5.06
CA ILE A 433 1.83 -2.99 4.05
C ILE A 433 0.55 -3.52 3.40
N ILE A 434 0.53 -4.77 2.94
CA ILE A 434 -0.66 -5.40 2.35
C ILE A 434 -1.78 -5.50 3.39
N GLY A 435 -1.47 -5.97 4.60
CA GLY A 435 -2.41 -6.06 5.71
C GLY A 435 -3.06 -4.71 6.04
N SER A 436 -2.30 -3.61 5.95
CA SER A 436 -2.83 -2.26 6.09
C SER A 436 -3.73 -1.87 4.93
N LEU A 437 -3.29 -2.05 3.69
CA LEU A 437 -4.09 -1.69 2.51
C LEU A 437 -5.42 -2.47 2.45
N LEU A 438 -5.48 -3.71 2.95
CA LEU A 438 -6.71 -4.50 3.07
C LEU A 438 -7.71 -3.96 4.12
N GLN A 439 -7.31 -2.97 4.94
CA GLN A 439 -8.24 -2.23 5.82
C GLN A 439 -9.02 -1.14 5.08
N CYS A 440 -8.70 -0.88 3.81
CA CYS A 440 -9.48 -0.01 2.94
C CYS A 440 -10.78 -0.70 2.47
N ASP A 441 -11.76 0.10 2.10
CA ASP A 441 -13.00 -0.33 1.45
C ASP A 441 -12.88 -0.22 -0.09
N TYR A 442 -12.07 0.73 -0.58
CA TYR A 442 -11.77 0.91 -1.99
C TYR A 442 -10.29 1.22 -2.23
N ILE A 443 -9.65 0.56 -3.21
CA ILE A 443 -8.26 0.85 -3.60
C ILE A 443 -8.19 1.12 -5.11
N GLY A 444 -7.71 2.31 -5.47
CA GLY A 444 -7.54 2.74 -6.86
C GLY A 444 -6.08 2.83 -7.29
N PHE A 445 -5.85 2.52 -8.56
CA PHE A 445 -4.56 2.62 -9.24
C PHE A 445 -4.71 3.39 -10.56
N HIS A 446 -3.61 3.76 -11.20
CA HIS A 446 -3.69 4.43 -12.51
C HIS A 446 -4.14 3.53 -13.66
N ILE A 447 -3.66 2.29 -13.71
CA ILE A 447 -3.90 1.38 -14.84
C ILE A 447 -4.32 -0.01 -14.35
N PRO A 448 -5.07 -0.77 -15.18
CA PRO A 448 -5.48 -2.14 -14.89
C PRO A 448 -4.34 -3.08 -14.45
N ARG A 449 -3.16 -3.01 -15.08
CA ARG A 449 -2.01 -3.83 -14.71
C ARG A 449 -1.58 -3.68 -13.24
N TYR A 450 -1.70 -2.48 -12.67
CA TYR A 450 -1.34 -2.26 -11.27
C TYR A 450 -2.38 -2.82 -10.30
N VAL A 451 -3.64 -2.92 -10.74
CA VAL A 451 -4.68 -3.64 -9.98
C VAL A 451 -4.31 -5.12 -9.88
N GLU A 452 -3.98 -5.75 -11.00
CA GLU A 452 -3.60 -7.17 -11.02
C GLU A 452 -2.32 -7.44 -10.23
N ASN A 453 -1.31 -6.57 -10.37
CA ASN A 453 -0.10 -6.68 -9.57
C ASN A 453 -0.38 -6.60 -8.06
N PHE A 454 -1.32 -5.74 -7.63
CA PHE A 454 -1.76 -5.68 -6.24
C PHE A 454 -2.47 -6.97 -5.82
N VAL A 455 -3.39 -7.49 -6.63
CA VAL A 455 -4.07 -8.76 -6.37
C VAL A 455 -3.08 -9.92 -6.20
N ASP A 456 -2.04 -9.98 -7.04
CA ASP A 456 -1.01 -11.02 -6.93
C ASP A 456 -0.12 -10.85 -5.70
N ALA A 457 0.14 -9.60 -5.27
CA ALA A 457 0.81 -9.34 -4.00
C ALA A 457 -0.06 -9.77 -2.81
N VAL A 458 -1.38 -9.54 -2.86
CA VAL A 458 -2.34 -10.01 -1.85
C VAL A 458 -2.42 -11.54 -1.83
N ARG A 459 -2.39 -12.22 -2.98
CA ARG A 459 -2.36 -13.70 -3.06
C ARG A 459 -1.09 -14.30 -2.46
N SER A 460 0.04 -13.59 -2.53
CA SER A 460 1.29 -13.99 -1.86
C SER A 460 1.19 -13.92 -0.34
N TYR A 461 0.20 -13.19 0.16
CA TYR A 461 0.04 -12.83 1.56
C TYR A 461 -1.08 -13.62 2.27
N ALA A 462 -2.23 -13.82 1.61
CA ALA A 462 -3.37 -14.53 2.16
C ALA A 462 -4.23 -15.19 1.06
N PRO A 463 -5.00 -16.25 1.41
CA PRO A 463 -6.03 -16.78 0.54
C PRO A 463 -6.99 -15.67 0.10
N THR A 464 -7.14 -15.53 -1.21
CA THR A 464 -7.87 -14.41 -1.84
C THR A 464 -8.91 -14.96 -2.79
N GLU A 465 -10.17 -14.65 -2.52
CA GLU A 465 -11.29 -14.94 -3.42
C GLU A 465 -11.51 -13.74 -4.34
N ILE A 466 -11.56 -13.98 -5.65
CA ILE A 466 -11.93 -12.95 -6.63
C ILE A 466 -13.45 -12.87 -6.69
N LEU A 467 -14.01 -11.72 -6.33
CA LEU A 467 -15.46 -11.49 -6.32
C LEU A 467 -15.98 -11.06 -7.70
N ASP A 468 -15.21 -10.23 -8.40
CA ASP A 468 -15.63 -9.65 -9.68
C ASP A 468 -14.44 -9.24 -10.55
N THR A 469 -14.66 -9.16 -11.87
CA THR A 469 -13.66 -8.79 -12.88
C THR A 469 -14.30 -8.00 -14.02
N THR A 470 -13.66 -6.91 -14.43
CA THR A 470 -14.16 -6.00 -15.48
C THR A 470 -13.28 -6.03 -16.74
N PRO A 471 -13.86 -6.13 -17.95
CA PRO A 471 -13.12 -5.95 -19.20
C PRO A 471 -12.53 -4.54 -19.34
N CYS A 472 -11.29 -4.42 -19.82
CA CYS A 472 -10.58 -3.15 -19.94
C CYS A 472 -10.83 -2.39 -21.26
N ALA A 473 -11.27 -3.10 -22.30
CA ALA A 473 -11.56 -2.51 -23.61
C ALA A 473 -12.89 -1.73 -23.62
N PRO A 474 -13.04 -0.69 -24.47
CA PRO A 474 -12.06 -0.16 -25.42
C PRO A 474 -11.17 0.96 -24.83
N ARG A 475 -11.33 1.33 -23.55
CA ARG A 475 -10.62 2.46 -22.94
C ARG A 475 -9.10 2.26 -22.90
N PHE A 476 -8.65 1.04 -22.64
CA PHE A 476 -7.24 0.71 -22.45
C PHE A 476 -6.69 -0.12 -23.61
N LEU A 477 -5.41 0.06 -23.94
CA LEU A 477 -4.66 -0.86 -24.80
C LEU A 477 -4.45 -2.16 -24.04
N THR A 478 -5.10 -3.22 -24.50
CA THR A 478 -5.06 -4.53 -23.83
C THR A 478 -3.94 -5.42 -24.36
N TYR A 479 -3.50 -5.22 -25.60
CA TYR A 479 -2.39 -5.93 -26.26
C TYR A 479 -1.50 -4.96 -27.06
N GLY A 480 -0.25 -5.35 -27.33
CA GLY A 480 0.72 -4.54 -28.08
C GLY A 480 1.34 -3.38 -27.29
N CYS A 481 1.13 -3.33 -25.97
CA CYS A 481 1.75 -2.40 -25.03
C CYS A 481 2.27 -3.21 -23.84
N ALA A 482 3.48 -2.91 -23.36
CA ALA A 482 4.13 -3.65 -22.27
C ALA A 482 3.31 -3.72 -20.96
N LEU A 483 2.44 -2.74 -20.72
CA LEU A 483 1.60 -2.67 -19.52
C LEU A 483 0.12 -3.02 -19.77
N GLY A 484 -0.24 -3.50 -20.96
CA GLY A 484 -1.62 -3.86 -21.30
C GLY A 484 -2.11 -5.12 -20.59
N VAL A 485 -3.39 -5.14 -20.24
CA VAL A 485 -4.18 -6.32 -19.81
C VAL A 485 -5.59 -6.21 -20.39
N ASP A 486 -6.24 -7.34 -20.64
CA ASP A 486 -7.58 -7.42 -21.21
C ASP A 486 -8.72 -7.25 -20.20
N SER A 487 -8.44 -7.57 -18.93
CA SER A 487 -9.36 -7.54 -17.81
C SER A 487 -8.64 -7.12 -16.53
N ALA A 488 -9.40 -6.61 -15.56
CA ALA A 488 -8.90 -6.31 -14.22
C ALA A 488 -9.94 -6.64 -13.16
N THR A 489 -9.45 -7.15 -12.03
CA THR A 489 -10.20 -7.47 -10.83
C THR A 489 -10.87 -6.21 -10.27
N SER A 490 -12.18 -6.26 -10.03
CA SER A 490 -12.96 -5.15 -9.46
C SER A 490 -13.32 -5.37 -7.99
N GLY A 491 -13.19 -6.60 -7.47
CA GLY A 491 -13.42 -6.91 -6.07
C GLY A 491 -12.71 -8.18 -5.62
N ILE A 492 -12.22 -8.15 -4.38
CA ILE A 492 -11.59 -9.29 -3.71
C ILE A 492 -12.22 -9.50 -2.32
N LYS A 493 -12.18 -10.74 -1.84
CA LYS A 493 -12.50 -11.09 -0.46
C LYS A 493 -11.31 -11.75 0.20
N VAL A 494 -10.87 -11.17 1.31
CA VAL A 494 -9.70 -11.60 2.08
C VAL A 494 -10.02 -11.51 3.57
N ALA A 495 -9.79 -12.59 4.31
CA ALA A 495 -10.04 -12.64 5.77
C ALA A 495 -11.42 -12.10 6.20
N GLY A 496 -12.46 -12.37 5.40
CA GLY A 496 -13.84 -11.94 5.67
C GLY A 496 -14.16 -10.48 5.31
N ARG A 497 -13.19 -9.70 4.81
CA ARG A 497 -13.42 -8.35 4.28
C ARG A 497 -13.58 -8.39 2.76
N ASN A 498 -14.52 -7.60 2.25
CA ASN A 498 -14.67 -7.35 0.82
C ASN A 498 -13.99 -6.02 0.51
N ILE A 499 -13.06 -6.01 -0.45
CA ILE A 499 -12.35 -4.82 -0.88
C ILE A 499 -12.61 -4.64 -2.37
N ARG A 500 -13.08 -3.45 -2.75
CA ARG A 500 -13.30 -3.07 -4.14
C ARG A 500 -12.04 -2.43 -4.73
N LEU A 501 -11.78 -2.70 -5.99
CA LEU A 501 -10.57 -2.26 -6.70
C LEU A 501 -10.94 -1.49 -7.98
N GLY A 502 -10.01 -0.69 -8.51
CA GLY A 502 -10.19 -0.15 -9.86
C GLY A 502 -9.05 0.69 -10.41
N ALA A 503 -9.10 0.88 -11.73
CA ALA A 503 -8.13 1.68 -12.48
C ALA A 503 -8.73 3.04 -12.88
N HIS A 504 -8.16 4.12 -12.35
CA HIS A 504 -8.53 5.50 -12.61
C HIS A 504 -7.28 6.32 -12.96
N PRO A 505 -6.88 6.38 -14.25
CA PRO A 505 -5.75 7.19 -14.66
C PRO A 505 -6.06 8.67 -14.44
N VAL A 506 -5.17 9.38 -13.73
CA VAL A 506 -5.37 10.80 -13.45
C VAL A 506 -5.36 11.60 -14.75
N GLY A 507 -6.32 12.51 -14.89
CA GLY A 507 -6.39 13.46 -16.00
C GLY A 507 -5.65 14.77 -15.71
N ILE A 508 -5.82 15.75 -16.60
CA ILE A 508 -5.26 17.09 -16.47
C ILE A 508 -6.35 18.16 -16.58
N ASP A 509 -6.08 19.38 -16.10
CA ASP A 509 -6.98 20.52 -16.27
C ASP A 509 -6.78 21.14 -17.67
N CYS A 510 -7.63 20.72 -18.61
CA CYS A 510 -7.58 21.20 -19.99
C CYS A 510 -7.98 22.68 -20.10
N ASP A 511 -8.99 23.11 -19.33
CA ASP A 511 -9.51 24.48 -19.34
C ASP A 511 -8.44 25.48 -18.89
N GLN A 512 -7.62 25.07 -17.91
CA GLN A 512 -6.52 25.90 -17.45
C GLN A 512 -5.40 26.06 -18.50
N ILE A 513 -5.08 25.00 -19.24
CA ILE A 513 -4.13 25.09 -20.36
C ILE A 513 -4.68 26.06 -21.41
N ASP A 514 -5.96 25.93 -21.75
CA ASP A 514 -6.66 26.83 -22.67
C ASP A 514 -6.55 28.29 -22.20
N HIS A 515 -6.81 28.55 -20.92
CA HIS A 515 -6.67 29.89 -20.32
C HIS A 515 -5.23 30.43 -20.37
N ILE A 516 -4.22 29.61 -20.08
CA ILE A 516 -2.80 30.00 -20.13
C ILE A 516 -2.41 30.40 -21.55
N LEU A 517 -2.86 29.66 -22.57
CA LEU A 517 -2.57 29.94 -23.99
C LEU A 517 -3.21 31.26 -24.49
N GLN A 518 -4.25 31.76 -23.82
CA GLN A 518 -4.83 33.08 -24.14
C GLN A 518 -3.98 34.24 -23.62
N LYS A 519 -3.07 34.03 -22.65
CA LYS A 519 -2.28 35.10 -22.05
C LYS A 519 -1.31 35.73 -23.06
N HIS A 520 -1.27 37.07 -23.10
CA HIS A 520 -0.37 37.82 -23.98
C HIS A 520 1.13 37.55 -23.73
N SER A 521 1.52 37.28 -22.48
CA SER A 521 2.90 36.87 -22.14
C SER A 521 3.28 35.55 -22.80
N VAL A 522 2.41 34.54 -22.71
CA VAL A 522 2.62 33.19 -23.26
C VAL A 522 2.64 33.23 -24.77
N ARG A 523 1.73 33.94 -25.42
CA ARG A 523 1.72 34.12 -26.89
C ARG A 523 3.00 34.77 -27.41
N ARG A 524 3.51 35.79 -26.71
CA ARG A 524 4.80 36.42 -27.05
C ARG A 524 5.96 35.44 -26.88
N LYS A 525 5.96 34.65 -25.80
CA LYS A 525 6.98 33.61 -25.55
C LYS A 525 6.97 32.54 -26.65
N ILE A 526 5.79 32.05 -27.05
CA ILE A 526 5.65 31.09 -28.18
C ILE A 526 6.28 31.65 -29.45
N LYS A 527 5.99 32.91 -29.80
CA LYS A 527 6.58 33.58 -30.97
C LYS A 527 8.11 33.70 -30.86
N SER A 528 8.62 34.03 -29.67
CA SER A 528 10.06 34.11 -29.39
C SER A 528 10.76 32.77 -29.58
N ILE A 529 10.22 31.70 -28.98
CA ILE A 529 10.80 30.35 -29.07
C ILE A 529 10.84 29.90 -30.53
N ARG A 530 9.76 30.10 -31.29
CA ARG A 530 9.73 29.77 -32.73
C ARG A 530 10.79 30.51 -33.54
N ALA A 531 11.03 31.79 -33.23
CA ALA A 531 12.07 32.57 -33.89
C ALA A 531 13.48 32.04 -33.53
N GLU A 532 13.72 31.69 -32.27
CA GLU A 532 15.00 31.14 -31.78
C GLU A 532 15.33 29.74 -32.33
N LEU A 533 14.31 28.96 -32.69
CA LEU A 533 14.49 27.66 -33.35
C LEU A 533 14.87 27.82 -34.83
N ALA A 534 14.59 28.98 -35.44
CA ALA A 534 14.92 29.31 -36.82
C ALA A 534 14.51 28.22 -37.84
N GLY A 535 13.30 27.67 -37.66
CA GLY A 535 12.74 26.63 -38.55
C GLY A 535 13.23 25.21 -38.31
N ARG A 536 14.08 24.98 -37.30
CA ARG A 536 14.49 23.63 -36.87
C ARG A 536 13.38 22.93 -36.11
N SER A 537 13.26 21.62 -36.27
CA SER A 537 12.30 20.81 -35.53
C SER A 537 12.72 20.68 -34.06
N ALA A 538 11.80 20.98 -33.15
CA ALA A 538 12.01 20.92 -31.72
C ALA A 538 11.53 19.59 -31.14
N ILE A 539 12.47 18.85 -30.53
CA ILE A 539 12.20 17.67 -29.71
C ILE A 539 12.20 18.13 -28.26
N LEU A 540 11.09 17.92 -27.55
CA LEU A 540 10.92 18.37 -26.18
C LEU A 540 10.96 17.18 -25.21
N SER A 541 11.82 17.30 -24.21
CA SER A 541 11.91 16.41 -23.06
C SER A 541 11.78 17.25 -21.80
N LEU A 542 10.77 16.92 -20.97
CA LEU A 542 10.56 17.52 -19.66
C LEU A 542 10.51 16.42 -18.61
N GLU A 543 11.44 16.45 -17.66
CA GLU A 543 11.48 15.45 -16.60
C GLU A 543 12.10 16.00 -15.31
N ARG A 544 11.96 15.23 -14.23
CA ARG A 544 12.70 15.47 -12.98
C ARG A 544 13.98 14.65 -13.01
N LEU A 545 15.02 15.13 -12.34
CA LEU A 545 16.23 14.35 -12.13
C LEU A 545 15.89 13.14 -11.25
N ASP A 546 15.79 11.98 -11.88
CA ASP A 546 15.42 10.72 -11.27
C ASP A 546 15.83 9.59 -12.22
N TYR A 547 16.47 8.53 -11.70
CA TYR A 547 16.99 7.44 -12.54
C TYR A 547 15.89 6.70 -13.29
N VAL A 548 14.64 6.72 -12.79
CA VAL A 548 13.50 6.08 -13.47
C VAL A 548 13.09 6.81 -14.75
N LYS A 549 13.55 8.06 -14.97
CA LYS A 549 13.16 8.88 -16.13
C LYS A 549 13.98 8.62 -17.39
N GLY A 550 15.03 7.81 -17.32
CA GLY A 550 15.76 7.36 -18.50
C GLY A 550 16.51 8.48 -19.23
N SER A 551 16.98 9.51 -18.49
CA SER A 551 17.67 10.66 -19.08
C SER A 551 18.96 10.27 -19.81
N LEU A 552 19.68 9.27 -19.32
CA LEU A 552 20.91 8.77 -19.94
C LEU A 552 20.60 8.04 -21.25
N GLU A 553 19.67 7.10 -21.21
CA GLU A 553 19.22 6.31 -22.36
C GLU A 553 18.71 7.21 -23.48
N LYS A 554 17.96 8.26 -23.14
CA LYS A 554 17.48 9.26 -24.08
C LYS A 554 18.60 10.04 -24.76
N LEU A 555 19.57 10.53 -24.00
CA LEU A 555 20.69 11.28 -24.56
C LEU A 555 21.58 10.39 -25.43
N LEU A 556 21.83 9.14 -25.02
CA LEU A 556 22.55 8.14 -25.81
C LEU A 556 21.82 7.83 -27.12
N ALA A 557 20.50 7.64 -27.06
CA ALA A 557 19.69 7.42 -28.26
C ALA A 557 19.68 8.65 -29.18
N PHE A 558 19.67 9.87 -28.64
CA PHE A 558 19.76 11.09 -29.46
C PHE A 558 21.10 11.19 -30.18
N GLU A 559 22.19 10.87 -29.49
CA GLU A 559 23.52 10.82 -30.09
C GLU A 559 23.57 9.78 -31.22
N ALA A 560 23.06 8.58 -30.97
CA ALA A 560 23.00 7.51 -31.97
C ALA A 560 22.09 7.86 -33.16
N LEU A 561 21.01 8.62 -32.95
CA LEU A 561 20.18 9.16 -34.02
C LEU A 561 21.00 10.07 -34.94
N LEU A 562 21.76 11.02 -34.37
CA LEU A 562 22.58 11.94 -35.17
C LEU A 562 23.70 11.21 -35.93
N ASP A 563 24.27 10.15 -35.34
CA ASP A 563 25.27 9.31 -36.03
C ASP A 563 24.65 8.51 -37.20
N LYS A 564 23.45 7.93 -37.02
CA LYS A 564 22.78 7.10 -38.04
C LYS A 564 22.07 7.92 -39.13
N HIS A 565 21.63 9.12 -38.79
CA HIS A 565 20.82 10.00 -39.63
C HIS A 565 21.48 11.39 -39.76
N PRO A 566 22.64 11.50 -40.42
CA PRO A 566 23.36 12.77 -40.56
C PRO A 566 22.54 13.83 -41.30
N GLU A 567 21.52 13.44 -42.07
CA GLU A 567 20.58 14.36 -42.71
C GLU A 567 19.74 15.19 -41.73
N LEU A 568 19.64 14.77 -40.46
CA LEU A 568 18.96 15.50 -39.39
C LEU A 568 19.87 16.53 -38.70
N ALA A 569 21.19 16.45 -38.91
CA ALA A 569 22.13 17.40 -38.33
C ALA A 569 21.79 18.84 -38.76
N ALA A 570 21.91 19.78 -37.82
CA ALA A 570 21.48 21.18 -37.95
C ALA A 570 19.99 21.43 -38.24
N LYS A 571 19.15 20.39 -38.40
CA LYS A 571 17.69 20.51 -38.63
C LYS A 571 16.85 20.23 -37.38
N VAL A 572 17.40 19.53 -36.40
CA VAL A 572 16.70 19.17 -35.15
C VAL A 572 17.40 19.75 -33.93
N VAL A 573 16.64 20.07 -32.88
CA VAL A 573 17.17 20.48 -31.58
C VAL A 573 16.42 19.72 -30.47
N LEU A 574 17.17 19.12 -29.55
CA LEU A 574 16.65 18.56 -28.32
C LEU A 574 16.61 19.64 -27.24
N LEU A 575 15.40 20.06 -26.85
CA LEU A 575 15.13 20.89 -25.68
C LEU A 575 14.95 19.97 -24.47
N ASN A 576 16.00 19.80 -23.68
CA ASN A 576 15.98 18.90 -22.52
C ASN A 576 15.93 19.69 -21.21
N PHE A 577 14.77 19.73 -20.56
CA PHE A 577 14.60 20.36 -19.26
C PHE A 577 14.54 19.31 -18.17
N VAL A 578 15.48 19.42 -17.23
CA VAL A 578 15.57 18.55 -16.06
C VAL A 578 15.33 19.39 -14.81
N THR A 579 14.23 19.12 -14.13
CA THR A 579 13.90 19.75 -12.85
C THR A 579 14.77 19.15 -11.75
N PRO A 580 15.49 19.97 -10.96
CA PRO A 580 16.31 19.47 -9.87
C PRO A 580 15.54 18.62 -8.86
N ALA A 581 16.24 17.65 -8.27
CA ALA A 581 15.74 16.95 -7.09
C ALA A 581 15.54 17.93 -5.91
N ALA A 582 14.66 17.60 -4.97
CA ALA A 582 14.51 18.36 -3.73
C ALA A 582 15.84 18.42 -2.95
N GLN A 583 16.05 19.53 -2.22
CA GLN A 583 17.25 19.73 -1.42
C GLN A 583 17.45 18.59 -0.40
N GLY A 584 18.67 18.08 -0.32
CA GLY A 584 19.06 16.97 0.55
C GLY A 584 18.93 15.57 -0.09
N MET A 585 18.47 15.44 -1.34
CA MET A 585 18.43 14.13 -2.02
C MET A 585 19.76 13.82 -2.71
N GLU A 586 20.64 13.11 -2.01
CA GLU A 586 21.99 12.76 -2.49
C GLU A 586 22.00 11.62 -3.52
N VAL A 587 20.99 10.74 -3.48
CA VAL A 587 20.87 9.55 -4.35
C VAL A 587 20.89 9.87 -5.86
N TYR A 588 20.60 11.12 -6.25
CA TYR A 588 20.56 11.55 -7.66
C TYR A 588 21.80 12.32 -8.12
N GLN A 589 22.78 12.57 -7.24
CA GLN A 589 23.93 13.42 -7.58
C GLN A 589 24.83 12.78 -8.65
N SER A 590 25.08 11.47 -8.58
CA SER A 590 25.85 10.75 -9.60
C SER A 590 25.21 10.84 -10.97
N LEU A 591 23.90 10.58 -11.05
CA LEU A 591 23.10 10.67 -12.27
C LEU A 591 23.21 12.06 -12.91
N ARG A 592 23.19 13.13 -12.11
CA ARG A 592 23.38 14.50 -12.62
C ARG A 592 24.72 14.66 -13.32
N VAL A 593 25.81 14.20 -12.70
CA VAL A 593 27.16 14.31 -13.26
C VAL A 593 27.24 13.58 -14.60
N GLU A 594 26.67 12.38 -14.68
CA GLU A 594 26.63 11.57 -15.91
C GLU A 594 25.83 12.27 -17.02
N VAL A 595 24.67 12.85 -16.69
CA VAL A 595 23.85 13.63 -17.64
C VAL A 595 24.62 14.86 -18.14
N ASP A 596 25.23 15.64 -17.23
CA ASP A 596 25.98 16.85 -17.58
C ASP A 596 27.17 16.51 -18.51
N GLN A 597 27.90 15.42 -18.23
CA GLN A 597 28.99 14.92 -19.07
C GLN A 597 28.50 14.49 -20.46
N LEU A 598 27.39 13.76 -20.53
CA LEU A 598 26.85 13.26 -21.79
C LEU A 598 26.33 14.40 -22.68
N VAL A 599 25.65 15.39 -22.09
CA VAL A 599 25.28 16.63 -22.79
C VAL A 599 26.52 17.33 -23.37
N GLY A 600 27.58 17.46 -22.55
CA GLY A 600 28.85 18.05 -22.98
C GLY A 600 29.49 17.28 -24.14
N ARG A 601 29.49 15.94 -24.07
CA ARG A 601 30.00 15.07 -25.14
C ARG A 601 29.24 15.28 -26.45
N ILE A 602 27.91 15.20 -26.43
CA ILE A 602 27.07 15.33 -27.64
C ILE A 602 27.28 16.72 -28.26
N ASN A 603 27.18 17.77 -27.45
CA ASN A 603 27.37 19.13 -27.95
C ASN A 603 28.81 19.34 -28.47
N GLY A 604 29.83 18.80 -27.81
CA GLY A 604 31.22 18.89 -28.27
C GLY A 604 31.49 18.18 -29.60
N ARG A 605 30.76 17.08 -29.89
CA ARG A 605 30.88 16.32 -31.14
C ARG A 605 30.16 16.98 -32.31
N PHE A 606 28.94 17.49 -32.10
CA PHE A 606 28.02 17.82 -33.19
C PHE A 606 27.73 19.33 -33.35
N SER A 607 28.03 20.18 -32.37
CA SER A 607 27.68 21.62 -32.48
C SER A 607 28.44 22.29 -33.62
N THR A 608 27.78 23.25 -34.26
CA THR A 608 28.39 24.22 -35.20
C THR A 608 28.28 25.62 -34.61
N LEU A 609 28.80 26.64 -35.32
CA LEU A 609 28.71 28.04 -34.88
C LEU A 609 27.26 28.49 -34.61
N ASP A 610 26.31 27.97 -35.37
CA ASP A 610 24.91 28.38 -35.38
C ASP A 610 23.93 27.31 -34.87
N TRP A 611 24.43 26.16 -34.42
CA TRP A 611 23.61 25.04 -33.97
C TRP A 611 24.20 24.34 -32.73
N THR A 612 23.36 24.23 -31.70
CA THR A 612 23.61 23.40 -30.51
C THR A 612 22.56 22.29 -30.49
N PRO A 613 22.96 21.01 -30.65
CA PRO A 613 22.02 19.90 -30.79
C PRO A 613 21.22 19.64 -29.52
N VAL A 614 21.83 19.76 -28.34
CA VAL A 614 21.16 19.59 -27.04
C VAL A 614 21.16 20.90 -26.26
N ARG A 615 19.99 21.52 -26.14
CA ARG A 615 19.76 22.66 -25.24
C ARG A 615 19.28 22.12 -23.89
N TYR A 616 20.22 21.96 -22.97
CA TYR A 616 19.99 21.41 -21.64
C TYR A 616 19.75 22.51 -20.59
N PHE A 617 18.72 22.33 -19.78
CA PHE A 617 18.37 23.26 -18.70
C PHE A 617 18.13 22.51 -17.39
N TYR A 618 19.01 22.70 -16.42
CA TYR A 618 18.86 22.16 -15.06
C TYR A 618 18.19 23.17 -14.13
N ARG A 619 16.87 23.34 -14.27
CA ARG A 619 16.07 24.27 -13.46
C ARG A 619 14.59 23.95 -13.53
N SER A 620 13.85 24.33 -12.48
CA SER A 620 12.39 24.33 -12.52
C SER A 620 11.88 25.46 -13.42
N LEU A 621 10.88 25.17 -14.25
CA LEU A 621 10.20 26.17 -15.07
C LEU A 621 8.83 26.53 -14.48
N PRO A 622 8.40 27.79 -14.58
CA PRO A 622 7.00 28.14 -14.37
C PRO A 622 6.12 27.38 -15.36
N TYR A 623 4.93 26.96 -14.91
CA TYR A 623 4.02 26.16 -15.74
C TYR A 623 3.59 26.88 -17.04
N GLU A 624 3.46 28.20 -17.02
CA GLU A 624 3.16 29.00 -18.22
C GLU A 624 4.26 28.90 -19.29
N GLU A 625 5.52 28.79 -18.88
CA GLU A 625 6.63 28.59 -19.82
C GLU A 625 6.63 27.16 -20.37
N VAL A 626 6.32 26.17 -19.54
CA VAL A 626 6.17 24.77 -19.95
C VAL A 626 5.11 24.64 -21.05
N VAL A 627 3.93 25.24 -20.87
CA VAL A 627 2.86 25.28 -21.89
C VAL A 627 3.33 25.95 -23.18
N ALA A 628 4.14 27.02 -23.09
CA ALA A 628 4.70 27.66 -24.28
C ALA A 628 5.64 26.72 -25.05
N TYR A 629 6.47 25.91 -24.37
CA TYR A 629 7.31 24.90 -25.03
C TYR A 629 6.49 23.76 -25.63
N TYR A 630 5.46 23.26 -24.93
CA TYR A 630 4.54 22.27 -25.48
C TYR A 630 3.90 22.74 -26.79
N ALA A 631 3.49 24.02 -26.89
CA ALA A 631 2.86 24.61 -28.07
C ALA A 631 3.80 24.78 -29.28
N VAL A 632 5.11 24.66 -29.08
CA VAL A 632 6.13 24.84 -30.12
C VAL A 632 6.78 23.52 -30.52
N ALA A 633 6.82 22.53 -29.62
CA ALA A 633 7.50 21.27 -29.87
C ALA A 633 6.82 20.42 -30.96
N ASP A 634 7.60 20.03 -31.97
CA ASP A 634 7.17 19.12 -33.04
C ASP A 634 7.09 17.68 -32.55
N VAL A 635 7.94 17.29 -31.60
CA VAL A 635 7.94 15.98 -30.97
C VAL A 635 8.07 16.14 -29.45
N ALA A 636 7.13 15.58 -28.68
CA ALA A 636 7.36 15.32 -27.26
C ALA A 636 7.96 13.92 -27.10
N TRP A 637 9.14 13.85 -26.49
CA TRP A 637 9.89 12.61 -26.34
C TRP A 637 9.99 12.20 -24.87
N ILE A 638 8.98 11.45 -24.43
CA ILE A 638 8.73 11.12 -23.03
C ILE A 638 9.04 9.65 -22.80
N THR A 639 10.27 9.35 -22.40
CA THR A 639 10.81 7.98 -22.41
C THR A 639 11.31 7.50 -21.06
N PRO A 640 10.48 7.58 -19.98
CA PRO A 640 10.88 7.03 -18.69
C PRO A 640 11.08 5.52 -18.79
N LEU A 641 12.07 4.99 -18.08
CA LEU A 641 12.25 3.54 -17.90
C LEU A 641 11.04 2.94 -17.19
N ARG A 642 10.49 3.66 -16.21
CA ARG A 642 9.21 3.35 -15.55
C ARG A 642 8.49 4.63 -15.12
N ASP A 643 7.17 4.66 -15.24
CA ASP A 643 6.35 5.75 -14.70
C ASP A 643 4.96 5.26 -14.32
N GLY A 644 4.44 5.72 -13.17
CA GLY A 644 3.10 5.37 -12.72
C GLY A 644 2.02 5.81 -13.72
N LEU A 645 2.21 6.97 -14.34
CA LEU A 645 1.31 7.46 -15.40
C LEU A 645 2.06 8.33 -16.41
N ASN A 646 2.62 9.46 -15.95
CA ASN A 646 3.19 10.56 -16.73
C ASN A 646 2.18 11.61 -17.24
N LEU A 647 2.02 12.70 -16.49
CA LEU A 647 1.12 13.81 -16.88
C LEU A 647 1.71 14.72 -17.96
N VAL A 648 3.04 14.80 -18.08
CA VAL A 648 3.72 15.60 -19.13
C VAL A 648 3.23 15.19 -20.53
N ALA A 649 3.06 13.88 -20.77
CA ALA A 649 2.51 13.37 -22.01
C ALA A 649 1.08 13.90 -22.28
N LYS A 650 0.21 13.90 -21.27
CA LYS A 650 -1.17 14.40 -21.38
C LYS A 650 -1.20 15.94 -21.57
N GLU A 651 -0.37 16.67 -20.85
CA GLU A 651 -0.24 18.14 -20.97
C GLU A 651 0.21 18.58 -22.36
N TYR A 652 1.18 17.87 -22.95
CA TYR A 652 1.60 18.11 -24.32
C TYR A 652 0.44 17.92 -25.31
N VAL A 653 -0.27 16.80 -25.21
CA VAL A 653 -1.41 16.48 -26.07
C VAL A 653 -2.50 17.53 -25.96
N ALA A 654 -2.90 17.90 -24.73
CA ALA A 654 -3.92 18.93 -24.54
C ALA A 654 -3.47 20.27 -25.16
N THR A 655 -2.23 20.68 -24.90
CA THR A 655 -1.69 21.93 -25.45
C THR A 655 -1.69 21.93 -26.97
N GLN A 656 -1.25 20.84 -27.60
CA GLN A 656 -1.26 20.69 -29.07
C GLN A 656 -2.69 20.77 -29.62
N GLY A 657 -3.65 20.08 -29.00
CA GLY A 657 -5.06 20.19 -29.36
C GLY A 657 -5.60 21.62 -29.27
N SER A 658 -5.25 22.35 -28.20
CA SER A 658 -5.67 23.73 -27.96
C SER A 658 -5.14 24.74 -28.99
N VAL A 659 -3.92 24.52 -29.49
CA VAL A 659 -3.31 25.40 -30.51
C VAL A 659 -3.59 24.94 -31.94
N GLY A 660 -4.36 23.87 -32.13
CA GLY A 660 -4.58 23.25 -33.44
C GLY A 660 -3.29 22.67 -34.04
N GLY A 661 -2.36 22.24 -33.21
CA GLY A 661 -1.08 21.65 -33.60
C GLY A 661 -1.20 20.17 -33.96
N ASN A 662 -0.22 19.69 -34.73
CA ASN A 662 -0.09 18.30 -35.16
C ASN A 662 1.28 17.74 -34.77
N GLY A 663 1.77 18.07 -33.58
CA GLY A 663 3.00 17.47 -33.07
C GLY A 663 2.87 15.95 -32.84
N ALA A 664 3.99 15.26 -32.69
CA ALA A 664 4.04 13.82 -32.41
C ALA A 664 4.39 13.54 -30.94
N LEU A 665 3.72 12.56 -30.33
CA LEU A 665 4.07 12.05 -29.01
C LEU A 665 4.82 10.72 -29.15
N VAL A 666 6.09 10.70 -28.76
CA VAL A 666 6.85 9.46 -28.55
C VAL A 666 6.84 9.16 -27.05
N LEU A 667 6.34 7.98 -26.68
CA LEU A 667 6.06 7.63 -25.29
C LEU A 667 6.64 6.25 -24.95
N SER A 668 7.27 6.14 -23.79
CA SER A 668 7.69 4.84 -23.25
C SER A 668 6.50 3.90 -23.09
N GLU A 669 6.62 2.66 -23.54
CA GLU A 669 5.62 1.61 -23.27
C GLU A 669 5.50 1.24 -21.78
N PHE A 670 6.43 1.72 -20.95
CA PHE A 670 6.46 1.53 -19.50
C PHE A 670 5.97 2.75 -18.70
N ALA A 671 5.39 3.75 -19.37
CA ALA A 671 4.62 4.80 -18.71
C ALA A 671 3.14 4.40 -18.66
N GLY A 672 2.47 4.54 -17.51
CA GLY A 672 1.04 4.19 -17.40
C GLY A 672 0.14 4.91 -18.43
N ALA A 673 0.49 6.12 -18.87
CA ALA A 673 -0.25 6.85 -19.89
C ALA A 673 -0.22 6.15 -21.26
N ALA A 674 0.77 5.29 -21.54
CA ALA A 674 0.83 4.52 -22.79
C ALA A 674 -0.37 3.59 -22.96
N VAL A 675 -0.94 3.11 -21.85
CA VAL A 675 -2.12 2.24 -21.85
C VAL A 675 -3.39 2.98 -22.29
N GLU A 676 -3.45 4.30 -22.11
CA GLU A 676 -4.63 5.12 -22.43
C GLU A 676 -4.46 5.90 -23.76
N LEU A 677 -3.23 6.32 -24.10
CA LEU A 677 -2.97 7.27 -25.18
C LEU A 677 -2.83 6.61 -26.56
N HIS A 678 -3.96 6.15 -27.11
CA HIS A 678 -4.07 5.48 -28.42
C HIS A 678 -3.78 6.47 -29.56
N GLY A 679 -2.51 6.58 -29.95
CA GLY A 679 -2.05 7.49 -30.99
C GLY A 679 -0.58 7.85 -30.83
N ALA A 680 -0.05 7.69 -29.62
CA ALA A 680 1.37 7.82 -29.34
C ALA A 680 2.19 6.79 -30.15
N LEU A 681 3.42 7.16 -30.48
CA LEU A 681 4.42 6.24 -30.97
C LEU A 681 5.12 5.63 -29.76
N LEU A 682 4.79 4.37 -29.47
CA LEU A 682 5.37 3.67 -28.33
C LEU A 682 6.82 3.28 -28.61
N THR A 683 7.69 3.44 -27.62
CA THR A 683 9.10 3.08 -27.70
C THR A 683 9.51 2.28 -26.46
N ASN A 684 10.43 1.35 -26.63
CA ASN A 684 11.06 0.66 -25.52
C ASN A 684 12.34 1.42 -25.10
N PRO A 685 12.38 2.08 -23.93
CA PRO A 685 13.55 2.83 -23.48
C PRO A 685 14.75 1.95 -23.09
N TYR A 686 14.57 0.63 -22.93
CA TYR A 686 15.65 -0.33 -22.73
C TYR A 686 16.28 -0.80 -24.04
N ASP A 687 15.66 -0.52 -25.19
CA ASP A 687 16.22 -0.76 -26.52
C ASP A 687 16.59 0.55 -27.21
N ALA A 688 17.89 0.84 -27.25
CA ALA A 688 18.43 2.01 -27.93
C ALA A 688 18.04 2.05 -29.43
N THR A 689 17.87 0.90 -30.07
CA THR A 689 17.44 0.84 -31.48
C THR A 689 15.98 1.28 -31.63
N SER A 690 15.08 0.75 -30.80
CA SER A 690 13.68 1.20 -30.72
C SER A 690 13.58 2.71 -30.50
N MET A 691 14.34 3.25 -29.54
CA MET A 691 14.38 4.69 -29.26
C MET A 691 14.78 5.54 -30.47
N VAL A 692 15.84 5.15 -31.17
CA VAL A 692 16.31 5.85 -32.38
C VAL A 692 15.29 5.75 -33.51
N GLN A 693 14.81 4.55 -33.81
CA GLN A 693 13.87 4.31 -34.90
C GLN A 693 12.53 5.04 -34.69
N THR A 694 12.02 5.03 -33.46
CA THR A 694 10.76 5.67 -33.13
C THR A 694 10.86 7.19 -33.17
N LEU A 695 11.96 7.76 -32.66
CA LEU A 695 12.21 9.20 -32.78
C LEU A 695 12.41 9.64 -34.23
N HIS A 696 13.19 8.89 -35.02
CA HIS A 696 13.34 9.14 -36.45
C HIS A 696 11.99 9.12 -37.17
N SER A 697 11.17 8.10 -36.88
CA SER A 697 9.80 7.99 -37.43
C SER A 697 8.94 9.19 -37.04
N ALA A 698 8.97 9.60 -35.77
CA ALA A 698 8.24 10.78 -35.30
C ALA A 698 8.63 12.06 -36.06
N LEU A 699 9.92 12.26 -36.29
CA LEU A 699 10.46 13.42 -37.02
C LEU A 699 10.13 13.40 -38.51
N THR A 700 9.90 12.23 -39.10
CA THR A 700 9.65 12.05 -40.54
C THR A 700 8.19 11.75 -40.89
N LEU A 701 7.32 11.54 -39.90
CA LEU A 701 5.88 11.33 -40.08
C LEU A 701 5.26 12.43 -40.97
N ALA A 702 4.45 12.01 -41.93
CA ALA A 702 3.65 12.90 -42.76
C ALA A 702 2.66 13.72 -41.91
N SER A 703 2.38 14.95 -42.35
CA SER A 703 1.50 15.87 -41.62
C SER A 703 0.11 15.29 -41.32
N ASP A 704 -0.46 14.54 -42.28
CA ASP A 704 -1.79 13.94 -42.14
C ASP A 704 -1.80 12.83 -41.08
N ASP A 705 -0.77 11.99 -41.04
CA ASP A 705 -0.62 10.95 -40.01
C ASP A 705 -0.44 11.55 -38.63
N ARG A 706 0.33 12.65 -38.51
CA ARG A 706 0.48 13.35 -37.23
C ARG A 706 -0.84 13.95 -36.76
N ALA A 707 -1.58 14.60 -37.67
CA ALA A 707 -2.88 15.20 -37.35
C ALA A 707 -3.90 14.13 -36.90
N TYR A 708 -3.94 12.98 -37.60
CA TYR A 708 -4.79 11.85 -37.23
C TYR A 708 -4.46 11.31 -35.82
N ARG A 709 -3.18 11.07 -35.54
CA ARG A 709 -2.71 10.59 -34.23
C ARG A 709 -3.01 11.59 -33.11
N MET A 710 -2.71 12.87 -33.34
CA MET A 710 -2.97 13.92 -32.35
C MET A 710 -4.47 14.08 -32.08
N SER A 711 -5.34 14.02 -33.09
CA SER A 711 -6.79 14.08 -32.91
C SER A 711 -7.31 12.98 -31.97
N ARG A 712 -6.84 11.74 -32.14
CA ARG A 712 -7.18 10.62 -31.23
C ARG A 712 -6.70 10.87 -29.81
N LEU A 713 -5.45 11.29 -29.65
CA LEU A 713 -4.87 11.61 -28.36
C LEU A 713 -5.64 12.71 -27.62
N VAL A 714 -5.98 13.80 -28.34
CA VAL A 714 -6.74 14.93 -27.79
C VAL A 714 -8.13 14.50 -27.34
N SER A 715 -8.81 13.66 -28.13
CA SER A 715 -10.12 13.11 -27.74
C SER A 715 -10.02 12.36 -26.42
N ILE A 716 -9.02 11.51 -26.25
CA ILE A 716 -8.82 10.73 -25.02
C ILE A 716 -8.56 11.66 -23.83
N VAL A 717 -7.61 12.59 -23.96
CA VAL A 717 -7.20 13.48 -22.86
C VAL A 717 -8.32 14.44 -22.45
N ARG A 718 -9.09 14.98 -23.39
CA ARG A 718 -10.21 15.87 -23.08
C ARG A 718 -11.43 15.14 -22.51
N THR A 719 -11.68 13.90 -22.91
CA THR A 719 -12.75 13.08 -22.31
C THR A 719 -12.39 12.60 -20.91
N ASN A 720 -11.13 12.27 -20.66
CA ASN A 720 -10.63 11.74 -19.38
C ASN A 720 -9.82 12.81 -18.64
N ASP A 721 -10.42 13.99 -18.47
CA ASP A 721 -9.79 15.10 -17.78
C ASP A 721 -9.72 14.85 -16.25
N VAL A 722 -9.13 15.81 -15.54
CA VAL A 722 -8.95 15.74 -14.10
C VAL A 722 -10.28 15.64 -13.32
N ARG A 723 -11.36 16.25 -13.83
CA ARG A 723 -12.67 16.23 -13.20
C ARG A 723 -13.32 14.86 -13.37
N ALA A 724 -13.26 14.32 -14.59
CA ALA A 724 -13.75 12.98 -14.91
C ALA A 724 -13.08 11.92 -14.02
N TRP A 725 -11.76 11.97 -13.84
CA TRP A 725 -11.03 11.08 -12.93
C TRP A 725 -11.63 11.08 -11.52
N GLY A 726 -11.90 12.28 -10.99
CA GLY A 726 -12.42 12.43 -9.66
C GLY A 726 -13.84 11.95 -9.47
N GLU A 727 -14.72 12.32 -10.38
CA GLU A 727 -16.11 11.88 -10.39
C GLU A 727 -16.21 10.37 -10.55
N THR A 728 -15.41 9.76 -11.43
CA THR A 728 -15.40 8.30 -11.61
C THR A 728 -14.85 7.57 -10.38
N PHE A 729 -13.81 8.11 -9.74
CA PHE A 729 -13.26 7.53 -8.53
C PHE A 729 -14.26 7.60 -7.38
N LEU A 730 -14.83 8.77 -7.08
CA LEU A 730 -15.81 8.91 -5.99
C LEU A 730 -17.09 8.12 -6.25
N LYS A 731 -17.56 8.05 -7.50
CA LYS A 731 -18.67 7.17 -7.87
C LYS A 731 -18.34 5.71 -7.59
N ALA A 732 -17.12 5.27 -7.90
CA ALA A 732 -16.67 3.92 -7.59
C ALA A 732 -16.48 3.70 -6.08
N VAL A 733 -16.06 4.70 -5.30
CA VAL A 733 -16.03 4.57 -3.84
C VAL A 733 -17.44 4.42 -3.30
N ASN A 734 -18.39 5.23 -3.77
CA ASN A 734 -19.76 5.32 -3.23
C ASN A 734 -20.74 4.28 -3.78
N ALA A 735 -20.33 3.45 -4.75
CA ALA A 735 -21.16 2.35 -5.21
C ALA A 735 -21.26 1.26 -4.13
N ASP A 736 -22.48 0.80 -3.88
CA ASP A 736 -22.80 -0.29 -2.95
C ASP A 736 -22.29 -1.65 -3.44
#